data_AF-A0AB34JM78-F1
#
_entry.id   AF-A0AB34JM78-F1
#
_cell.length_a   1.000
_cell.length_b   1.000
_cell.length_c   1.000
_cell.angle_alpha   90.00
_cell.angle_beta   90.00
_cell.angle_gamma   90.00
#
_symmetry.space_group_name_H-M   'P 1'
#
loop_
_entity.id
_entity.type
_entity.pdbx_description
1 polymer ?
#
loop_
_entity_poly.entity_id
_entity_poly.type
_entity_poly.pdbx_seq_one_letter_code
_entity_poly.pdbx_strand_id
1 'polypeptide(L)'
;MAEAALCLVGELRSFAMPLVHMNIARAAREWRADVFVVYHTRYDAAAMAHAHRGRAISCVENVTAMALLQPKATVRWRAEDAPCPKLRHKSSLQFAQVERCFALASRHAAARGAPYEWYVRLRPDFAVLQHAALPRRGWAARLGGRADERVHFGWTKPDFAFALSHAGMVRFCAEGRKRLLPCARKGVDPSALEWAHPGFFGAPSWPLGGGLVRSDRFIDQFGQPAEGEKTARGNRRSEGFLRALTEEEVLAQRCETAGEPALRAADRVCAPRARLLRLGARHGGARRLEFVEADAHPSERYSSALRCGGHGYLFSRRADGETRADDLFRWRTVVRRQWSASAYGAAQLGLASAARLSHNAHFLCAADGTTLLAIGGRFRPSAGERGLRVLASASGWPLVWRRRGAGVRGDHRGCAERRRTVRIEGRDVPTHGACEFDGRVGAVEHGGALLVYTRANLHADGGARHVQVTRREAGGWARFEEVRLENYTVSRENNIYFFVVQRFGRALLAAFPAVIGGEGGIFWAASRDGVHWSPPSLLMPSRAVAGRTADHPVRWKFDEPLLNVTDDTSGPAFPRRVELHVEHQVATIPPPKGTKPEVDGPFHCVYELNATRLVSEVRAALRSPWLRSSSRAA
;
A
#
# COMPACT_ATOMS: atom_id res chain seq x y z
N MET A 1 25.66 -3.04 -20.76
CA MET A 1 25.46 -4.43 -21.22
C MET A 1 25.01 -5.26 -20.03
N ALA A 2 24.23 -6.32 -20.27
CA ALA A 2 23.81 -7.22 -19.20
C ALA A 2 25.02 -7.95 -18.61
N GLU A 3 25.08 -8.02 -17.28
CA GLU A 3 26.20 -8.63 -16.52
C GLU A 3 25.89 -10.09 -16.16
N ALA A 4 24.60 -10.44 -16.10
CA ALA A 4 24.13 -11.75 -15.67
C ALA A 4 23.10 -12.36 -16.63
N ALA A 5 22.99 -13.69 -16.59
CA ALA A 5 21.87 -14.45 -17.11
C ALA A 5 21.05 -15.02 -15.94
N LEU A 6 19.76 -14.66 -15.88
CA LEU A 6 18.83 -15.21 -14.91
C LEU A 6 17.99 -16.33 -15.53
N CYS A 7 18.25 -17.55 -15.10
CA CYS A 7 17.56 -18.76 -15.49
C CYS A 7 16.43 -19.11 -14.52
N LEU A 8 15.19 -18.86 -14.95
CA LEU A 8 13.97 -19.27 -14.25
C LEU A 8 13.60 -20.69 -14.66
N VAL A 9 13.83 -21.63 -13.75
CA VAL A 9 13.67 -23.06 -14.01
C VAL A 9 12.68 -23.65 -13.03
N GLY A 10 11.58 -24.21 -13.56
CA GLY A 10 10.58 -24.83 -12.69
C GLY A 10 9.31 -25.29 -13.37
N GLU A 11 8.30 -25.53 -12.56
CA GLU A 11 6.97 -25.95 -13.00
C GLU A 11 6.09 -24.74 -13.28
N LEU A 12 5.27 -24.77 -14.33
CA LEU A 12 4.55 -23.57 -14.75
C LEU A 12 3.53 -23.05 -13.72
N ARG A 13 2.96 -23.90 -12.85
CA ARG A 13 2.09 -23.46 -11.75
C ARG A 13 2.76 -22.44 -10.84
N SER A 14 4.08 -22.55 -10.72
CA SER A 14 4.89 -21.69 -9.87
C SER A 14 5.08 -20.31 -10.51
N PHE A 15 4.75 -20.15 -11.80
CA PHE A 15 4.75 -18.88 -12.53
C PHE A 15 3.41 -18.15 -12.47
N ALA A 16 2.44 -18.56 -11.64
CA ALA A 16 1.11 -17.94 -11.55
C ALA A 16 0.93 -17.01 -10.33
N MET A 17 2.02 -16.50 -9.75
CA MET A 17 1.99 -15.59 -8.58
C MET A 17 2.56 -14.21 -8.92
N PRO A 18 1.74 -13.19 -9.25
CA PRO A 18 2.18 -11.87 -9.71
C PRO A 18 3.23 -11.21 -8.80
N LEU A 19 3.01 -11.23 -7.48
CA LEU A 19 3.96 -10.70 -6.49
C LEU A 19 5.35 -11.33 -6.60
N VAL A 20 5.42 -12.63 -6.89
CA VAL A 20 6.70 -13.33 -7.03
C VAL A 20 7.42 -12.86 -8.30
N HIS A 21 6.72 -12.72 -9.43
CA HIS A 21 7.36 -12.23 -10.66
C HIS A 21 7.77 -10.78 -10.59
N MET A 22 7.01 -9.91 -9.92
CA MET A 22 7.43 -8.53 -9.70
C MET A 22 8.74 -8.48 -8.93
N ASN A 23 8.89 -9.31 -7.89
CA ASN A 23 10.15 -9.42 -7.14
C ASN A 23 11.29 -9.99 -8.00
N ILE A 24 11.03 -11.03 -8.80
CA ILE A 24 12.03 -11.61 -9.71
C ILE A 24 12.44 -10.61 -10.80
N ALA A 25 11.49 -9.90 -11.42
CA ALA A 25 11.75 -8.88 -12.44
C ALA A 25 12.55 -7.72 -11.86
N ARG A 26 12.25 -7.32 -10.61
CA ARG A 26 13.06 -6.34 -9.88
C ARG A 26 14.49 -6.84 -9.66
N ALA A 27 14.67 -8.06 -9.15
CA ALA A 27 16.00 -8.65 -8.97
C ALA A 27 16.77 -8.74 -10.30
N ALA A 28 16.09 -9.13 -11.38
CA ALA A 28 16.69 -9.16 -12.72
C ALA A 28 17.18 -7.77 -13.17
N ARG A 29 16.40 -6.71 -12.95
CA ARG A 29 16.81 -5.34 -13.27
C ARG A 29 18.01 -4.89 -12.44
N GLU A 30 17.99 -5.14 -11.14
CA GLU A 30 19.08 -4.76 -10.23
C GLU A 30 20.39 -5.50 -10.54
N TRP A 31 20.30 -6.78 -10.91
CA TRP A 31 21.44 -7.58 -11.38
C TRP A 31 21.83 -7.30 -12.83
N ARG A 32 21.12 -6.41 -13.53
CA ARG A 32 21.28 -6.16 -14.97
C ARG A 32 21.27 -7.48 -15.76
N ALA A 33 20.35 -8.36 -15.41
CA ALA A 33 20.29 -9.73 -15.91
C ALA A 33 19.36 -9.85 -17.12
N ASP A 34 19.80 -10.59 -18.13
CA ASP A 34 18.88 -11.10 -19.15
C ASP A 34 18.15 -12.34 -18.63
N VAL A 35 16.83 -12.39 -18.82
CA VAL A 35 16.00 -13.47 -18.29
C VAL A 35 15.81 -14.58 -19.32
N PHE A 36 15.94 -15.83 -18.88
CA PHE A 36 15.69 -17.04 -19.66
C PHE A 36 14.75 -17.95 -18.88
N VAL A 37 13.72 -18.47 -19.54
CA VAL A 37 12.69 -19.28 -18.88
C VAL A 37 12.69 -20.69 -19.46
N VAL A 38 12.90 -21.69 -18.61
CA VAL A 38 12.71 -23.10 -18.96
C VAL A 38 11.70 -23.70 -17.98
N TYR A 39 10.52 -24.03 -18.49
CA TYR A 39 9.43 -24.50 -17.66
C TYR A 39 8.93 -25.87 -18.10
N HIS A 40 8.41 -26.67 -17.17
CA HIS A 40 7.67 -27.89 -17.49
C HIS A 40 6.24 -27.82 -16.96
N THR A 41 5.40 -28.69 -17.49
CA THR A 41 4.04 -28.92 -17.00
C THR A 41 3.98 -30.36 -16.51
N ARG A 42 3.78 -30.59 -15.21
CA ARG A 42 3.52 -31.95 -14.67
C ARG A 42 2.10 -32.44 -14.95
N TYR A 43 1.26 -31.57 -15.49
CA TYR A 43 -0.19 -31.72 -15.48
C TYR A 43 -0.69 -32.39 -16.75
N ASP A 44 -1.22 -33.60 -16.58
CA ASP A 44 -2.25 -34.13 -17.46
C ASP A 44 -3.43 -33.15 -17.42
N ALA A 45 -3.84 -32.64 -18.58
CA ALA A 45 -4.95 -31.71 -18.72
C ALA A 45 -6.27 -32.28 -18.17
N ALA A 46 -6.39 -33.61 -18.07
CA ALA A 46 -7.55 -34.29 -17.49
C ALA A 46 -7.65 -34.14 -15.96
N ALA A 47 -6.53 -34.13 -15.24
CA ALA A 47 -6.51 -34.29 -13.78
C ALA A 47 -6.91 -33.04 -12.97
N MET A 48 -6.99 -31.86 -13.59
CA MET A 48 -7.09 -30.59 -12.85
C MET A 48 -8.39 -29.81 -13.00
N ALA A 49 -9.30 -30.20 -13.91
CA ALA A 49 -10.54 -29.46 -14.19
C ALA A 49 -10.38 -27.92 -14.38
N HIS A 50 -9.15 -27.44 -14.62
CA HIS A 50 -8.84 -26.02 -14.77
C HIS A 50 -9.20 -25.57 -16.19
N ALA A 51 -9.86 -24.43 -16.33
CA ALA A 51 -10.51 -24.00 -17.58
C ALA A 51 -9.56 -23.86 -18.79
N HIS A 52 -8.25 -23.76 -18.57
CA HIS A 52 -7.23 -23.56 -19.60
C HIS A 52 -6.52 -24.88 -19.97
N ARG A 53 -7.26 -25.80 -20.60
CA ARG A 53 -6.74 -27.11 -21.07
C ARG A 53 -5.72 -27.02 -22.21
N GLY A 54 -5.48 -25.83 -22.78
CA GLY A 54 -4.69 -25.67 -24.01
C GLY A 54 -3.24 -25.24 -23.83
N ARG A 55 -2.93 -24.26 -22.97
CA ARG A 55 -1.58 -23.70 -22.83
C ARG A 55 -1.46 -23.06 -21.46
N ALA A 56 -0.79 -23.70 -20.51
CA ALA A 56 -0.68 -23.11 -19.18
C ALA A 56 0.06 -21.74 -19.19
N ILE A 57 0.82 -21.39 -20.25
CA ILE A 57 1.42 -20.04 -20.42
C ILE A 57 0.40 -18.97 -20.82
N SER A 58 -0.78 -19.36 -21.31
CA SER A 58 -1.81 -18.45 -21.82
C SER A 58 -2.80 -17.99 -20.74
N CYS A 59 -2.62 -18.36 -19.48
CA CYS A 59 -3.37 -17.69 -18.41
C CYS A 59 -2.85 -16.25 -18.27
N VAL A 60 -3.75 -15.34 -17.94
CA VAL A 60 -3.48 -13.89 -17.90
C VAL A 60 -2.32 -13.58 -16.96
N GLU A 61 -2.23 -14.31 -15.84
CA GLU A 61 -1.14 -14.24 -14.85
C GLU A 61 0.23 -14.51 -15.49
N ASN A 62 0.34 -15.60 -16.26
CA ASN A 62 1.59 -16.03 -16.86
C ASN A 62 1.99 -15.12 -18.03
N VAL A 63 1.02 -14.63 -18.81
CA VAL A 63 1.27 -13.63 -19.86
C VAL A 63 1.84 -12.36 -19.25
N THR A 64 1.24 -11.88 -18.16
CA THR A 64 1.70 -10.69 -17.42
C THR A 64 3.10 -10.89 -16.85
N ALA A 65 3.34 -12.04 -16.22
CA ALA A 65 4.65 -12.42 -15.72
C ALA A 65 5.72 -12.37 -16.82
N MET A 66 5.44 -12.95 -17.99
CA MET A 66 6.37 -12.95 -19.13
C MET A 66 6.56 -11.56 -19.72
N ALA A 67 5.51 -10.72 -19.74
CA ALA A 67 5.61 -9.33 -20.19
C ALA A 67 6.50 -8.50 -19.26
N LEU A 68 6.40 -8.70 -17.94
CA LEU A 68 7.25 -8.04 -16.95
C LEU A 68 8.71 -8.52 -17.00
N LEU A 69 8.91 -9.83 -17.20
CA LEU A 69 10.24 -10.44 -17.22
C LEU A 69 10.99 -10.24 -18.54
N GLN A 70 10.26 -10.02 -19.64
CA GLN A 70 10.79 -9.87 -21.00
C GLN A 70 11.89 -10.89 -21.35
N PRO A 71 11.61 -12.21 -21.23
CA PRO A 71 12.63 -13.22 -21.37
C PRO A 71 13.21 -13.23 -22.79
N LYS A 72 14.54 -13.37 -22.89
CA LYS A 72 15.25 -13.51 -24.17
C LYS A 72 14.96 -14.84 -24.85
N ALA A 73 14.61 -15.86 -24.07
CA ALA A 73 14.08 -17.12 -24.58
C ALA A 73 13.17 -17.79 -23.55
N THR A 74 12.11 -18.42 -24.06
CA THR A 74 11.15 -19.21 -23.27
C THR A 74 11.03 -20.59 -23.91
N VAL A 75 11.35 -21.64 -23.15
CA VAL A 75 11.30 -23.03 -23.63
C VAL A 75 10.41 -23.86 -22.72
N ARG A 76 9.43 -24.52 -23.32
CA ARG A 76 8.67 -25.59 -22.67
C ARG A 76 9.49 -26.88 -22.74
N TRP A 77 9.85 -27.39 -21.58
CA TRP A 77 10.47 -28.69 -21.41
C TRP A 77 9.41 -29.79 -21.41
N ARG A 78 9.57 -30.79 -22.27
CA ARG A 78 8.74 -32.00 -22.32
C ARG A 78 9.50 -33.18 -21.73
N ALA A 79 8.76 -34.21 -21.28
CA ALA A 79 9.42 -35.41 -20.75
C ALA A 79 10.22 -36.12 -21.85
N GLU A 80 9.75 -36.06 -23.10
CA GLU A 80 10.43 -36.59 -24.28
C GLU A 80 11.76 -35.88 -24.59
N ASP A 81 11.93 -34.62 -24.14
CA ASP A 81 13.19 -33.88 -24.30
C ASP A 81 14.26 -34.34 -23.30
N ALA A 82 13.89 -35.20 -22.34
CA ALA A 82 14.85 -35.75 -21.40
C ALA A 82 15.78 -36.72 -22.13
N PRO A 83 17.11 -36.58 -21.98
CA PRO A 83 18.08 -37.46 -22.64
C PRO A 83 17.97 -38.92 -22.19
N CYS A 84 17.17 -39.23 -21.16
CA CYS A 84 16.86 -40.58 -20.75
C CYS A 84 15.36 -40.71 -20.36
N PRO A 85 14.60 -41.64 -20.98
CA PRO A 85 13.19 -41.87 -20.68
C PRO A 85 12.90 -42.31 -19.24
N LYS A 86 13.92 -42.83 -18.53
CA LYS A 86 13.83 -43.25 -17.13
C LYS A 86 14.04 -42.09 -16.14
N LEU A 87 14.29 -40.86 -16.60
CA LEU A 87 14.45 -39.66 -15.77
C LEU A 87 13.10 -39.16 -15.22
N ARG A 88 12.34 -40.05 -14.59
CA ARG A 88 11.13 -39.68 -13.82
C ARG A 88 11.48 -39.07 -12.47
N HIS A 89 12.75 -39.13 -12.05
CA HIS A 89 13.21 -38.53 -10.81
C HIS A 89 13.28 -36.99 -10.93
N LYS A 90 12.67 -36.29 -9.97
CA LYS A 90 12.53 -34.82 -9.96
C LYS A 90 13.87 -34.09 -10.10
N SER A 91 14.91 -34.62 -9.47
CA SER A 91 16.27 -34.07 -9.45
C SER A 91 16.88 -33.97 -10.85
N SER A 92 16.80 -35.05 -11.64
CA SER A 92 17.39 -35.13 -12.96
C SER A 92 16.66 -34.25 -13.96
N LEU A 93 15.32 -34.17 -13.85
CA LEU A 93 14.52 -33.24 -14.63
C LEU A 93 14.93 -31.79 -14.38
N GLN A 94 15.12 -31.40 -13.11
CA GLN A 94 15.55 -30.06 -12.76
C GLN A 94 16.95 -29.76 -13.32
N PHE A 95 17.90 -30.69 -13.22
CA PHE A 95 19.22 -30.49 -13.81
C PHE A 95 19.13 -30.25 -15.32
N ALA A 96 18.43 -31.12 -16.05
CA ALA A 96 18.33 -31.03 -17.50
C ALA A 96 17.70 -29.69 -17.94
N GLN A 97 16.74 -29.17 -17.17
CA GLN A 97 16.17 -27.84 -17.39
C GLN A 97 17.15 -26.71 -17.13
N VAL A 98 17.95 -26.80 -16.05
CA VAL A 98 19.01 -25.81 -15.75
C VAL A 98 20.05 -25.81 -16.85
N GLU A 99 20.54 -26.98 -17.25
CA GLU A 99 21.50 -27.13 -18.34
C GLU A 99 20.96 -26.52 -19.64
N ARG A 100 19.70 -26.81 -19.98
CA ARG A 100 19.05 -26.24 -21.16
C ARG A 100 18.94 -24.73 -21.09
N CYS A 101 18.64 -24.19 -19.91
CA CYS A 101 18.56 -22.76 -19.69
C CYS A 101 19.93 -22.09 -19.86
N PHE A 102 20.98 -22.64 -19.26
CA PHE A 102 22.34 -22.14 -19.42
C PHE A 102 22.82 -22.24 -20.87
N ALA A 103 22.43 -23.29 -21.61
CA ALA A 103 22.71 -23.37 -23.04
C ALA A 103 22.01 -22.27 -23.86
N LEU A 104 20.78 -21.87 -23.50
CA LEU A 104 20.10 -20.72 -24.13
C LEU A 104 20.84 -19.41 -23.84
N ALA A 105 21.21 -19.20 -22.57
CA ALA A 105 21.99 -18.04 -22.16
C ALA A 105 23.33 -17.96 -22.89
N SER A 106 24.09 -19.05 -22.96
CA SER A 106 25.37 -19.09 -23.66
C SER A 106 25.25 -18.84 -25.16
N ARG A 107 24.20 -19.35 -25.83
CA ARG A 107 23.94 -19.03 -27.24
C ARG A 107 23.64 -17.54 -27.45
N HIS A 108 22.82 -16.95 -26.57
CA HIS A 108 22.52 -15.52 -26.64
C HIS A 108 23.77 -14.66 -26.38
N ALA A 109 24.60 -15.06 -25.42
CA ALA A 109 25.86 -14.41 -25.11
C ALA A 109 26.85 -14.48 -26.29
N ALA A 110 26.97 -15.65 -26.93
CA ALA A 110 27.79 -15.84 -28.12
C ALA A 110 27.33 -14.97 -29.30
N ALA A 111 26.02 -14.89 -29.55
CA ALA A 111 25.46 -14.02 -30.58
C ALA A 111 25.74 -12.53 -30.34
N ARG A 112 25.99 -12.13 -29.08
CA ARG A 112 26.36 -10.76 -28.69
C ARG A 112 27.87 -10.53 -28.59
N GLY A 113 28.70 -11.57 -28.80
CA GLY A 113 30.16 -11.48 -28.69
C GLY A 113 30.69 -11.28 -27.27
N ALA A 114 29.88 -11.51 -26.23
CA ALA A 114 30.30 -11.32 -24.84
C ALA A 114 29.64 -12.33 -23.89
N PRO A 115 30.40 -13.18 -23.17
CA PRO A 115 29.84 -14.10 -22.17
C PRO A 115 29.24 -13.33 -20.99
N TYR A 116 28.21 -13.90 -20.36
CA TYR A 116 27.73 -13.39 -19.07
C TYR A 116 28.78 -13.63 -17.99
N GLU A 117 28.91 -12.68 -17.06
CA GLU A 117 29.76 -12.86 -15.87
C GLU A 117 29.14 -13.87 -14.93
N TRP A 118 27.82 -13.75 -14.70
CA TRP A 118 27.06 -14.57 -13.77
C TRP A 118 25.93 -15.34 -14.45
N TYR A 119 25.75 -16.59 -14.07
CA TYR A 119 24.64 -17.45 -14.42
C TYR A 119 23.87 -17.78 -13.15
N VAL A 120 22.71 -17.16 -12.99
CA VAL A 120 21.86 -17.28 -11.81
C VAL A 120 20.72 -18.24 -12.12
N ARG A 121 20.46 -19.19 -11.23
CA ARG A 121 19.31 -20.08 -11.31
C ARG A 121 18.34 -19.71 -10.18
N LEU A 122 17.10 -19.37 -10.54
CA LEU A 122 16.00 -19.20 -9.58
C LEU A 122 14.84 -20.12 -9.94
N ARG A 123 14.08 -20.47 -8.91
CA ARG A 123 12.75 -21.04 -9.09
C ARG A 123 11.71 -19.94 -9.25
N PRO A 124 10.69 -20.16 -10.09
CA PRO A 124 9.60 -19.20 -10.29
C PRO A 124 8.72 -18.96 -9.06
N ASP A 125 8.74 -19.84 -8.04
CA ASP A 125 7.98 -19.67 -6.78
C ASP A 125 8.77 -19.01 -5.63
N PHE A 126 9.88 -18.34 -5.93
CA PHE A 126 10.71 -17.66 -4.92
C PHE A 126 10.62 -16.14 -4.99
N ALA A 127 10.28 -15.53 -3.87
CA ALA A 127 10.41 -14.09 -3.67
C ALA A 127 11.84 -13.74 -3.23
N VAL A 128 12.45 -12.77 -3.91
CA VAL A 128 13.71 -12.14 -3.53
C VAL A 128 13.39 -10.86 -2.76
N LEU A 129 13.25 -10.96 -1.44
CA LEU A 129 12.87 -9.87 -0.53
C LEU A 129 14.03 -8.94 -0.18
N GLN A 130 15.25 -9.48 -0.12
CA GLN A 130 16.47 -8.71 0.03
C GLN A 130 17.34 -8.98 -1.17
N HIS A 131 17.56 -7.93 -1.97
CA HIS A 131 18.36 -8.02 -3.17
C HIS A 131 19.83 -8.03 -2.77
N ALA A 132 20.38 -9.23 -2.51
CA ALA A 132 21.81 -9.38 -2.39
C ALA A 132 22.44 -9.01 -3.74
N ALA A 133 23.44 -8.15 -3.72
CA ALA A 133 24.27 -7.91 -4.89
C ALA A 133 24.87 -9.24 -5.37
N LEU A 134 24.97 -9.41 -6.69
CA LEU A 134 25.82 -10.47 -7.21
C LEU A 134 27.27 -10.21 -6.77
N PRO A 135 28.07 -11.26 -6.49
CA PRO A 135 29.45 -11.06 -6.11
C PRO A 135 30.18 -10.23 -7.17
N ARG A 136 30.89 -9.17 -6.76
CA ARG A 136 31.60 -8.31 -7.72
C ARG A 136 32.80 -9.05 -8.31
N ARG A 137 33.16 -8.69 -9.55
CA ARG A 137 34.42 -9.07 -10.18
C ARG A 137 35.61 -8.87 -9.22
N GLY A 138 36.43 -9.91 -9.02
CA GLY A 138 37.54 -9.91 -8.06
C GLY A 138 37.20 -10.40 -6.64
N TRP A 139 35.93 -10.67 -6.33
CA TRP A 139 35.56 -11.38 -5.10
C TRP A 139 36.27 -12.73 -4.98
N ALA A 140 36.49 -13.41 -6.12
CA ALA A 140 37.21 -14.67 -6.17
C ALA A 140 38.71 -14.56 -5.80
N ALA A 141 39.36 -13.44 -6.15
CA ALA A 141 40.75 -13.19 -5.76
C ALA A 141 40.89 -13.08 -4.23
N ARG A 142 39.89 -12.53 -3.53
CA ARG A 142 39.85 -12.46 -2.05
C ARG A 142 39.63 -13.81 -1.36
N LEU A 143 39.15 -14.83 -2.09
CA LEU A 143 38.88 -16.17 -1.55
C LEU A 143 39.95 -17.22 -1.94
N GLY A 144 41.14 -16.79 -2.37
CA GLY A 144 42.28 -17.69 -2.59
C GLY A 144 42.30 -18.38 -3.96
N GLY A 145 41.91 -17.67 -5.03
CA GLY A 145 42.24 -18.05 -6.42
C GLY A 145 41.47 -19.22 -7.04
N ARG A 146 40.70 -20.00 -6.26
CA ARG A 146 39.79 -21.05 -6.78
C ARG A 146 38.31 -20.68 -6.74
N ALA A 147 37.99 -19.44 -6.38
CA ALA A 147 36.60 -19.01 -6.21
C ALA A 147 35.87 -18.72 -7.53
N ASP A 148 36.59 -18.54 -8.63
CA ASP A 148 35.99 -18.43 -9.97
C ASP A 148 35.34 -19.74 -10.44
N GLU A 149 35.49 -20.86 -9.72
CA GLU A 149 34.82 -22.12 -10.02
C GLU A 149 33.71 -22.47 -9.00
N ARG A 150 33.51 -21.66 -7.96
CA ARG A 150 32.63 -22.02 -6.86
C ARG A 150 31.18 -21.67 -7.14
N VAL A 151 30.29 -22.56 -6.70
CA VAL A 151 28.85 -22.32 -6.67
C VAL A 151 28.50 -21.47 -5.46
N HIS A 152 27.92 -20.30 -5.69
CA HIS A 152 27.35 -19.48 -4.63
C HIS A 152 25.87 -19.84 -4.48
N PHE A 153 25.46 -20.39 -3.33
CA PHE A 153 24.05 -20.75 -3.10
C PHE A 153 23.49 -20.04 -1.87
N GLY A 154 22.19 -19.75 -1.93
CA GLY A 154 21.45 -19.05 -0.89
C GLY A 154 20.71 -19.96 0.08
N TRP A 155 20.55 -21.26 -0.21
CA TRP A 155 19.81 -22.19 0.64
C TRP A 155 20.34 -23.63 0.58
N THR A 156 20.16 -24.40 1.65
CA THR A 156 20.82 -25.71 1.89
C THR A 156 20.37 -26.83 0.95
N LYS A 157 19.33 -26.63 0.13
CA LYS A 157 19.04 -27.57 -0.97
C LYS A 157 19.33 -26.91 -2.33
N PRO A 158 20.09 -27.59 -3.19
CA PRO A 158 20.50 -27.04 -4.49
C PRO A 158 19.34 -26.88 -5.47
N ASP A 159 18.16 -27.42 -5.16
CA ASP A 159 16.94 -27.21 -5.94
C ASP A 159 16.30 -25.83 -5.74
N PHE A 160 16.93 -24.88 -5.02
CA PHE A 160 16.32 -23.58 -4.68
C PHE A 160 16.90 -22.34 -5.40
N ALA A 161 18.13 -21.93 -5.14
CA ALA A 161 18.72 -20.75 -5.77
C ALA A 161 20.25 -20.74 -5.68
N PHE A 162 20.91 -20.49 -6.81
CA PHE A 162 22.37 -20.37 -6.86
C PHE A 162 22.83 -19.48 -8.01
N ALA A 163 24.06 -18.99 -7.91
CA ALA A 163 24.77 -18.23 -8.92
C ALA A 163 26.13 -18.88 -9.20
N LEU A 164 26.48 -18.94 -10.48
CA LEU A 164 27.74 -19.48 -11.01
C LEU A 164 28.45 -18.41 -11.82
N SER A 165 29.77 -18.36 -11.75
CA SER A 165 30.55 -17.70 -12.79
C SER A 165 30.43 -18.46 -14.12
N HIS A 166 30.95 -17.90 -15.21
CA HIS A 166 31.06 -18.61 -16.49
C HIS A 166 31.82 -19.95 -16.36
N ALA A 167 32.99 -19.96 -15.72
CA ALA A 167 33.78 -21.19 -15.52
C ALA A 167 33.06 -22.22 -14.64
N GLY A 168 32.40 -21.77 -13.57
CA GLY A 168 31.57 -22.60 -12.71
C GLY A 168 30.40 -23.23 -13.46
N MET A 169 29.77 -22.49 -14.38
CA MET A 169 28.70 -22.99 -15.24
C MET A 169 29.20 -24.06 -16.22
N VAL A 170 30.35 -23.87 -16.87
CA VAL A 170 30.95 -24.88 -17.77
C VAL A 170 31.24 -26.18 -17.00
N ARG A 171 31.84 -26.07 -15.82
CA ARG A 171 32.13 -27.21 -14.95
C ARG A 171 30.85 -27.91 -14.46
N PHE A 172 29.84 -27.15 -14.05
CA PHE A 172 28.53 -27.67 -13.63
C PHE A 172 27.87 -28.51 -14.73
N CYS A 173 27.85 -28.00 -15.96
CA CYS A 173 27.30 -28.73 -17.10
C CYS A 173 28.12 -29.99 -17.41
N ALA A 174 29.46 -29.91 -17.40
CA ALA A 174 30.33 -31.06 -17.67
C ALA A 174 30.18 -32.18 -16.63
N GLU A 175 30.22 -31.85 -15.34
CA GLU A 175 30.08 -32.82 -14.25
C GLU A 175 28.68 -33.41 -14.18
N GLY A 176 27.65 -32.58 -14.34
CA GLY A 176 26.28 -33.07 -14.36
C GLY A 176 25.99 -33.99 -15.54
N ARG A 177 26.56 -33.72 -16.73
CA ARG A 177 26.53 -34.67 -17.85
C ARG A 177 27.23 -35.98 -17.49
N LYS A 178 28.45 -35.96 -16.94
CA LYS A 178 29.16 -37.18 -16.53
C LYS A 178 28.35 -38.02 -15.53
N ARG A 179 27.58 -37.37 -14.65
CA ARG A 179 26.75 -38.04 -13.64
C ARG A 179 25.37 -38.47 -14.16
N LEU A 180 24.80 -37.78 -15.15
CA LEU A 180 23.46 -38.07 -15.67
C LEU A 180 23.46 -38.89 -16.98
N LEU A 181 24.55 -38.91 -17.74
CA LEU A 181 24.76 -39.85 -18.86
C LEU A 181 24.76 -41.33 -18.44
N PRO A 182 25.22 -41.73 -17.22
CA PRO A 182 25.15 -43.10 -16.72
C PRO A 182 23.75 -43.69 -16.54
N CYS A 183 22.66 -42.93 -16.74
CA CYS A 183 21.31 -43.49 -16.81
C CYS A 183 21.16 -44.56 -17.94
N ALA A 184 22.14 -44.65 -18.85
CA ALA A 184 22.28 -45.75 -19.82
C ALA A 184 22.82 -47.06 -19.22
N ARG A 185 23.50 -47.04 -18.06
CA ARG A 185 24.00 -48.25 -17.39
C ARG A 185 22.90 -48.81 -16.49
N LYS A 186 22.42 -50.02 -16.79
CA LYS A 186 21.49 -50.77 -15.92
C LYS A 186 22.09 -50.85 -14.51
N GLY A 187 21.34 -50.43 -13.48
CA GLY A 187 21.65 -50.72 -12.07
C GLY A 187 22.12 -49.55 -11.19
N VAL A 188 22.21 -48.32 -11.70
CA VAL A 188 22.52 -47.16 -10.82
C VAL A 188 21.23 -46.67 -10.15
N ASP A 189 21.20 -46.71 -8.82
CA ASP A 189 20.11 -46.17 -8.01
C ASP A 189 19.97 -44.65 -8.27
N PRO A 190 18.80 -44.16 -8.72
CA PRO A 190 18.53 -42.72 -8.88
C PRO A 190 18.72 -41.89 -7.61
N SER A 191 18.67 -42.50 -6.42
CA SER A 191 18.97 -41.84 -5.14
C SER A 191 20.47 -41.53 -4.98
N ALA A 192 21.35 -42.36 -5.57
CA ALA A 192 22.79 -42.13 -5.63
C ALA A 192 23.17 -40.96 -6.57
N LEU A 193 22.22 -40.48 -7.38
CA LEU A 193 22.33 -39.30 -8.24
C LEU A 193 21.86 -38.01 -7.54
N GLU A 194 21.91 -37.95 -6.20
CA GLU A 194 21.87 -36.68 -5.49
C GLU A 194 23.07 -35.80 -5.92
N TRP A 195 22.83 -35.01 -6.97
CA TRP A 195 23.68 -33.91 -7.44
C TRP A 195 23.96 -32.85 -6.36
N ALA A 196 23.30 -32.97 -5.21
CA ALA A 196 23.58 -32.29 -3.94
C ALA A 196 24.84 -32.79 -3.22
N HIS A 197 25.75 -33.49 -3.89
CA HIS A 197 26.99 -33.95 -3.28
C HIS A 197 27.75 -32.73 -2.70
N PRO A 198 28.12 -32.74 -1.40
CA PRO A 198 28.79 -31.63 -0.71
C PRO A 198 30.11 -31.14 -1.34
N GLY A 199 30.65 -31.88 -2.30
CA GLY A 199 31.86 -31.51 -3.03
C GLY A 199 31.62 -30.52 -4.18
N PHE A 200 30.37 -30.37 -4.66
CA PHE A 200 30.03 -29.44 -5.74
C PHE A 200 29.53 -28.09 -5.22
N PHE A 201 28.71 -28.12 -4.17
CA PHE A 201 28.23 -26.94 -3.46
C PHE A 201 29.06 -26.81 -2.18
N GLY A 202 29.84 -25.73 -2.04
CA GLY A 202 30.66 -25.47 -0.85
C GLY A 202 29.83 -25.19 0.40
N ALA A 203 30.39 -24.52 1.41
CA ALA A 203 29.56 -23.92 2.46
C ALA A 203 28.70 -22.78 1.86
N PRO A 204 27.51 -22.48 2.43
CA PRO A 204 26.70 -21.35 2.00
C PRO A 204 27.56 -20.08 2.03
N SER A 205 27.73 -19.45 0.87
CA SER A 205 28.64 -18.30 0.71
C SER A 205 28.00 -17.11 0.02
N TRP A 206 26.74 -17.25 -0.42
CA TRP A 206 25.96 -16.15 -0.95
C TRP A 206 25.10 -15.58 0.19
N PRO A 207 25.32 -14.33 0.64
CA PRO A 207 24.55 -13.72 1.73
C PRO A 207 23.11 -13.37 1.33
N LEU A 208 22.36 -14.37 0.88
CA LEU A 208 20.91 -14.34 0.73
C LEU A 208 20.19 -14.79 2.02
N GLY A 209 20.94 -15.05 3.10
CA GLY A 209 20.43 -15.49 4.40
C GLY A 209 19.54 -14.42 5.03
N GLY A 210 18.25 -14.45 4.66
CA GLY A 210 17.23 -13.49 5.07
C GLY A 210 16.34 -12.98 3.91
N GLY A 211 16.78 -13.16 2.65
CA GLY A 211 16.16 -12.55 1.48
C GLY A 211 15.36 -13.47 0.55
N LEU A 212 15.59 -14.79 0.56
CA LEU A 212 14.85 -15.72 -0.29
C LEU A 212 13.74 -16.40 0.50
N VAL A 213 12.48 -16.12 0.12
CA VAL A 213 11.31 -16.76 0.74
C VAL A 213 10.52 -17.49 -0.32
N ARG A 214 10.28 -18.78 -0.09
CA ARG A 214 9.42 -19.60 -0.95
C ARG A 214 7.96 -19.22 -0.70
N SER A 215 7.15 -19.10 -1.75
CA SER A 215 5.79 -18.58 -1.64
C SER A 215 4.86 -19.35 -0.68
N ASP A 216 5.00 -20.68 -0.60
CA ASP A 216 4.24 -21.51 0.34
C ASP A 216 4.58 -21.17 1.79
N ARG A 217 5.83 -20.79 2.08
CA ARG A 217 6.27 -20.31 3.40
C ARG A 217 6.12 -18.79 3.58
N PHE A 218 5.96 -18.03 2.50
CA PHE A 218 5.72 -16.59 2.57
C PHE A 218 4.40 -16.29 3.29
N ILE A 219 3.39 -17.11 3.05
CA ILE A 219 2.11 -17.03 3.76
C ILE A 219 2.26 -17.43 5.23
N ASP A 220 3.02 -18.47 5.54
CA ASP A 220 3.22 -18.95 6.91
C ASP A 220 4.10 -18.01 7.77
N GLN A 221 5.22 -17.52 7.23
CA GLN A 221 6.20 -16.69 7.95
C GLN A 221 5.76 -15.25 8.19
N PHE A 222 4.85 -14.72 7.35
CA PHE A 222 4.37 -13.34 7.46
C PHE A 222 2.88 -13.24 7.78
N GLY A 223 2.18 -14.39 7.93
CA GLY A 223 0.72 -14.44 8.05
C GLY A 223 0.16 -15.24 9.24
N GLN A 224 0.96 -15.88 10.10
CA GLN A 224 0.45 -16.57 11.31
C GLN A 224 1.21 -16.19 12.59
N PRO A 225 0.52 -16.03 13.75
CA PRO A 225 1.17 -16.16 15.05
C PRO A 225 1.57 -17.61 15.31
N ALA A 226 2.55 -17.81 16.20
CA ALA A 226 3.14 -19.11 16.50
C ALA A 226 2.11 -20.17 16.96
N GLU A 227 2.24 -21.34 16.33
CA GLU A 227 1.79 -22.70 16.66
C GLU A 227 0.32 -23.00 17.03
N GLY A 228 -0.25 -23.96 16.30
CA GLY A 228 -1.30 -24.85 16.79
C GLY A 228 -2.50 -25.04 15.85
N GLU A 229 -2.33 -25.85 14.79
CA GLU A 229 -3.31 -26.83 14.24
C GLU A 229 -3.24 -26.94 12.71
N LYS A 230 -2.87 -28.14 12.25
CA LYS A 230 -2.90 -28.54 10.85
C LYS A 230 -4.31 -29.03 10.49
N THR A 231 -5.03 -28.31 9.62
CA THR A 231 -6.14 -28.93 8.88
C THR A 231 -6.15 -28.59 7.39
N ALA A 232 -6.53 -29.60 6.61
CA ALA A 232 -6.48 -29.68 5.16
C ALA A 232 -7.57 -28.80 4.49
N ARG A 233 -7.31 -27.50 4.29
CA ARG A 233 -8.20 -26.62 3.48
C ARG A 233 -7.48 -25.53 2.68
N GLY A 234 -6.22 -25.76 2.31
CA GLY A 234 -5.33 -24.77 1.68
C GLY A 234 -5.62 -24.37 0.23
N ASN A 235 -6.45 -25.10 -0.54
CA ASN A 235 -6.51 -24.89 -2.01
C ASN A 235 -7.61 -23.96 -2.54
N ARG A 236 -8.64 -23.58 -1.77
CA ARG A 236 -9.76 -22.74 -2.29
C ARG A 236 -9.68 -21.25 -1.94
N ARG A 237 -8.72 -20.84 -1.09
CA ARG A 237 -8.56 -19.45 -0.61
C ARG A 237 -7.70 -18.56 -1.52
N SER A 238 -6.84 -19.16 -2.35
CA SER A 238 -5.90 -18.44 -3.23
C SER A 238 -6.51 -17.97 -4.55
N GLU A 239 -7.56 -18.62 -5.06
CA GLU A 239 -8.13 -18.31 -6.39
C GLU A 239 -8.92 -16.99 -6.43
N GLY A 240 -9.62 -16.61 -5.35
CA GLY A 240 -10.38 -15.35 -5.30
C GLY A 240 -9.51 -14.10 -5.12
N PHE A 241 -8.40 -14.22 -4.39
CA PHE A 241 -7.44 -13.13 -4.15
C PHE A 241 -6.59 -12.80 -5.39
N LEU A 242 -6.29 -13.81 -6.22
CA LEU A 242 -5.45 -13.65 -7.41
C LEU A 242 -6.21 -13.11 -8.63
N ARG A 243 -7.52 -13.37 -8.74
CA ARG A 243 -8.33 -12.96 -9.91
C ARG A 243 -8.60 -11.45 -10.00
N ALA A 244 -8.67 -10.75 -8.86
CA ALA A 244 -8.91 -9.31 -8.84
C ALA A 244 -7.66 -8.49 -9.22
N LEU A 245 -6.47 -8.95 -8.84
CA LEU A 245 -5.20 -8.30 -9.16
C LEU A 245 -4.81 -8.43 -10.65
N THR A 246 -5.28 -9.47 -11.35
CA THR A 246 -4.80 -9.82 -12.69
C THR A 246 -5.61 -9.21 -13.83
N GLU A 247 -6.87 -8.83 -13.61
CA GLU A 247 -7.67 -8.11 -14.62
C GLU A 247 -7.33 -6.61 -14.66
N GLU A 248 -6.92 -6.00 -13.54
CA GLU A 248 -6.77 -4.54 -13.38
C GLU A 248 -5.39 -4.02 -13.86
N GLU A 249 -4.28 -4.68 -13.49
CA GLU A 249 -2.92 -4.29 -13.90
C GLU A 249 -2.64 -4.56 -15.39
N VAL A 250 -3.34 -5.54 -15.98
CA VAL A 250 -3.24 -5.90 -17.41
C VAL A 250 -3.89 -4.86 -18.33
N LEU A 251 -4.93 -4.17 -17.84
CA LEU A 251 -5.58 -3.09 -18.59
C LEU A 251 -4.73 -1.82 -18.62
N ALA A 252 -4.03 -1.49 -17.52
CA ALA A 252 -3.14 -0.32 -17.45
C ALA A 252 -1.94 -0.44 -18.41
N GLN A 253 -1.29 -1.61 -18.46
CA GLN A 253 -0.11 -1.84 -19.31
C GLN A 253 -0.46 -1.96 -20.82
N ARG A 254 -1.67 -2.43 -21.17
CA ARG A 254 -2.16 -2.49 -22.56
C ARG A 254 -2.42 -1.10 -23.15
N CYS A 255 -2.78 -0.11 -22.33
CA CYS A 255 -2.99 1.26 -22.77
C CYS A 255 -1.66 2.00 -23.04
N GLU A 256 -0.59 1.68 -22.32
CA GLU A 256 0.74 2.28 -22.51
C GLU A 256 1.50 1.77 -23.74
N THR A 257 1.12 0.62 -24.30
CA THR A 257 1.87 -0.05 -25.37
C THR A 257 1.18 0.00 -26.75
N ALA A 258 -0.05 0.49 -26.83
CA ALA A 258 -0.77 0.64 -28.09
C ALA A 258 -0.48 2.03 -28.70
N GLY A 259 0.24 2.07 -29.83
CA GLY A 259 0.43 3.31 -30.58
C GLY A 259 -0.91 3.94 -30.99
N GLU A 260 -0.92 5.28 -31.14
CA GLU A 260 -2.09 6.14 -31.39
C GLU A 260 -3.15 5.62 -32.39
N PRO A 261 -2.83 4.86 -33.46
CA PRO A 261 -3.86 4.39 -34.39
C PRO A 261 -4.80 3.31 -33.82
N ALA A 262 -4.38 2.54 -32.82
CA ALA A 262 -5.18 1.42 -32.27
C ALA A 262 -6.25 1.87 -31.25
N LEU A 263 -6.10 3.06 -30.67
CA LEU A 263 -7.01 3.61 -29.66
C LEU A 263 -8.40 3.97 -30.20
N ARG A 264 -8.55 4.21 -31.51
CA ARG A 264 -9.87 4.54 -32.10
C ARG A 264 -10.76 3.32 -32.37
N ALA A 265 -10.21 2.11 -32.35
CA ALA A 265 -10.97 0.88 -32.60
C ALA A 265 -11.35 0.12 -31.30
N ALA A 266 -10.73 0.43 -30.16
CA ALA A 266 -10.92 -0.28 -28.90
C ALA A 266 -12.10 0.21 -28.03
N ASP A 267 -12.77 1.30 -28.41
CA ASP A 267 -13.86 1.95 -27.68
C ASP A 267 -15.13 1.09 -27.46
N ARG A 268 -15.18 -0.14 -28.00
CA ARG A 268 -16.35 -1.02 -27.88
C ARG A 268 -16.14 -2.34 -27.12
N VAL A 269 -14.92 -2.70 -26.73
CA VAL A 269 -14.63 -4.05 -26.19
C VAL A 269 -14.03 -4.08 -24.78
N CYS A 270 -13.56 -2.95 -24.23
CA CYS A 270 -12.91 -2.92 -22.89
C CYS A 270 -13.76 -2.25 -21.81
N ALA A 271 -14.93 -2.81 -21.49
CA ALA A 271 -15.65 -2.47 -20.27
C ALA A 271 -16.16 -3.74 -19.56
N PRO A 272 -15.62 -4.12 -18.38
CA PRO A 272 -16.43 -4.87 -17.44
C PRO A 272 -17.55 -3.95 -16.96
N ARG A 273 -18.76 -4.51 -16.80
CA ARG A 273 -20.00 -3.80 -16.45
C ARG A 273 -19.92 -3.06 -15.11
N ALA A 274 -19.26 -1.91 -15.06
CA ALA A 274 -19.65 -0.83 -14.18
C ALA A 274 -20.73 -0.04 -14.93
N ARG A 275 -21.97 -0.08 -14.44
CA ARG A 275 -23.03 0.81 -14.92
C ARG A 275 -22.56 2.24 -14.67
N LEU A 276 -22.06 2.88 -15.72
CA LEU A 276 -21.78 4.29 -15.80
C LEU A 276 -23.13 5.01 -15.65
N LEU A 277 -23.54 5.28 -14.41
CA LEU A 277 -24.52 6.32 -14.14
C LEU A 277 -23.84 7.64 -14.51
N ARG A 278 -23.96 8.03 -15.79
CA ARG A 278 -23.83 9.42 -16.22
C ARG A 278 -24.91 10.21 -15.50
N LEU A 279 -24.66 10.59 -14.25
CA LEU A 279 -25.33 11.74 -13.67
C LEU A 279 -24.69 12.98 -14.30
N GLY A 280 -25.19 13.33 -15.49
CA GLY A 280 -25.02 14.65 -16.06
C GLY A 280 -25.82 15.65 -15.23
N ALA A 281 -25.31 16.03 -14.08
CA ALA A 281 -25.79 17.18 -13.33
C ALA A 281 -24.60 18.07 -13.01
N ARG A 282 -24.49 19.20 -13.73
CA ARG A 282 -23.64 20.33 -13.35
C ARG A 282 -24.23 20.97 -12.10
N HIS A 283 -23.97 20.42 -10.93
CA HIS A 283 -24.20 21.12 -9.67
C HIS A 283 -22.86 21.31 -8.97
N GLY A 284 -22.47 22.57 -8.73
CA GLY A 284 -21.31 22.92 -7.91
C GLY A 284 -19.98 23.22 -8.60
N GLY A 285 -19.83 23.06 -9.92
CA GLY A 285 -18.61 23.47 -10.64
C GLY A 285 -17.35 22.65 -10.34
N ALA A 286 -17.44 21.55 -9.58
CA ALA A 286 -16.37 20.58 -9.42
C ALA A 286 -16.38 19.58 -10.59
N ARG A 287 -15.21 19.31 -11.18
CA ARG A 287 -15.06 18.21 -12.14
C ARG A 287 -14.53 17.00 -11.39
N ARG A 288 -15.25 15.88 -11.45
CA ARG A 288 -14.72 14.59 -11.03
C ARG A 288 -13.64 14.22 -12.04
N LEU A 289 -12.39 14.35 -11.62
CA LEU A 289 -11.28 13.76 -12.37
C LEU A 289 -11.18 12.29 -11.98
N GLU A 290 -10.57 11.54 -12.86
CA GLU A 290 -10.49 10.08 -12.93
C GLU A 290 -10.28 9.37 -11.59
N PHE A 291 -10.60 8.08 -11.56
CA PHE A 291 -10.18 7.19 -10.48
C PHE A 291 -8.66 7.18 -10.44
N VAL A 292 -8.07 8.01 -9.57
CA VAL A 292 -6.68 7.88 -9.20
C VAL A 292 -6.64 6.78 -8.16
N GLU A 293 -6.28 5.57 -8.61
CA GLU A 293 -5.91 4.48 -7.73
C GLU A 293 -4.76 5.00 -6.86
N ALA A 294 -5.07 5.28 -5.60
CA ALA A 294 -4.02 5.61 -4.65
C ALA A 294 -3.16 4.35 -4.49
N ASP A 295 -1.83 4.46 -4.38
CA ASP A 295 -0.90 3.35 -4.05
C ASP A 295 -1.19 2.66 -2.67
N ALA A 296 -2.36 2.92 -2.09
CA ALA A 296 -2.89 2.30 -0.90
C ALA A 296 -3.53 0.96 -1.27
N HIS A 297 -3.21 -0.07 -0.48
CA HIS A 297 -3.82 -1.39 -0.62
C HIS A 297 -5.36 -1.29 -0.48
N PRO A 298 -6.19 -2.15 -1.11
CA PRO A 298 -7.66 -2.08 -1.01
C PRO A 298 -8.22 -2.21 0.43
N SER A 299 -7.42 -2.72 1.36
CA SER A 299 -7.77 -2.80 2.79
C SER A 299 -7.31 -1.58 3.60
N GLU A 300 -6.64 -0.63 2.94
CA GLU A 300 -6.16 0.59 3.55
C GLU A 300 -7.15 1.74 3.36
N ARG A 301 -7.34 2.50 4.44
CA ARG A 301 -8.28 3.62 4.53
C ARG A 301 -7.55 4.90 4.94
N TYR A 302 -8.16 6.05 4.72
CA TYR A 302 -7.73 7.37 5.20
C TYR A 302 -6.28 7.74 4.85
N SER A 303 -5.91 7.60 3.58
CA SER A 303 -4.54 7.80 3.11
C SER A 303 -4.12 9.29 3.10
N SER A 304 -3.15 9.67 3.92
CA SER A 304 -2.57 11.02 3.91
C SER A 304 -1.17 10.99 3.31
N ALA A 305 -0.98 11.62 2.15
CA ALA A 305 0.34 11.90 1.62
C ALA A 305 0.83 13.28 2.05
N LEU A 306 2.07 13.36 2.53
CA LEU A 306 2.71 14.60 2.98
C LEU A 306 4.19 14.63 2.63
N ARG A 307 4.77 15.84 2.55
CA ARG A 307 6.21 16.03 2.38
C ARG A 307 6.81 16.64 3.66
N CYS A 308 7.96 16.14 4.10
CA CYS A 308 8.70 16.66 5.25
C CYS A 308 10.20 16.34 5.12
N GLY A 309 11.05 17.32 5.42
CA GLY A 309 12.51 17.23 5.32
C GLY A 309 13.01 16.68 3.98
N GLY A 310 12.42 17.14 2.88
CA GLY A 310 12.78 16.68 1.53
C GLY A 310 12.28 15.28 1.16
N HIS A 311 11.46 14.63 1.99
CA HIS A 311 10.93 13.30 1.73
C HIS A 311 9.41 13.31 1.62
N GLY A 312 8.87 12.50 0.72
CA GLY A 312 7.44 12.21 0.65
C GLY A 312 7.08 10.99 1.48
N TYR A 313 5.91 11.01 2.11
CA TYR A 313 5.38 9.92 2.93
C TYR A 313 3.91 9.71 2.57
N LEU A 314 3.50 8.44 2.51
CA LEU A 314 2.11 8.03 2.44
C LEU A 314 1.78 7.30 3.74
N PHE A 315 0.89 7.89 4.53
CA PHE A 315 0.30 7.30 5.71
C PHE A 315 -1.05 6.72 5.33
N SER A 316 -1.35 5.49 5.70
CA SER A 316 -2.66 4.90 5.50
C SER A 316 -3.02 4.01 6.68
N ARG A 317 -4.26 3.53 6.75
CA ARG A 317 -4.73 2.68 7.85
C ARG A 317 -5.15 1.34 7.33
N ARG A 318 -4.44 0.29 7.69
CA ARG A 318 -4.79 -1.09 7.33
C ARG A 318 -5.58 -1.73 8.47
N ALA A 319 -6.69 -2.39 8.15
CA ALA A 319 -7.35 -3.28 9.09
C ALA A 319 -6.60 -4.62 9.13
N ASP A 320 -6.10 -5.03 10.30
CA ASP A 320 -5.45 -6.32 10.47
C ASP A 320 -6.43 -7.37 11.04
N GLY A 321 -6.73 -8.41 10.26
CA GLY A 321 -7.50 -9.60 10.67
C GLY A 321 -8.93 -9.67 10.09
N GLU A 322 -9.42 -10.89 9.87
CA GLU A 322 -10.85 -11.21 9.74
C GLU A 322 -11.39 -11.51 11.15
N THR A 323 -11.90 -10.51 11.88
CA THR A 323 -12.63 -10.75 13.13
C THR A 323 -13.96 -10.02 13.14
N ARG A 324 -14.92 -10.63 13.86
CA ARG A 324 -16.34 -10.30 13.96
C ARG A 324 -16.58 -8.79 14.07
N ALA A 325 -17.70 -8.33 13.51
CA ALA A 325 -18.14 -6.94 13.42
C ALA A 325 -18.11 -6.14 14.75
N ASP A 326 -17.98 -6.81 15.90
CA ASP A 326 -17.99 -6.21 17.23
C ASP A 326 -16.58 -5.96 17.80
N ASP A 327 -15.54 -6.63 17.29
CA ASP A 327 -14.14 -6.35 17.64
C ASP A 327 -13.65 -5.22 16.73
N LEU A 328 -13.87 -3.99 17.21
CA LEU A 328 -13.27 -2.75 16.73
C LEU A 328 -11.89 -3.01 16.13
N PHE A 329 -11.86 -3.09 14.80
CA PHE A 329 -10.73 -3.45 13.96
C PHE A 329 -9.39 -3.01 14.57
N ARG A 330 -8.42 -3.94 14.62
CA ARG A 330 -7.03 -3.58 14.90
C ARG A 330 -6.48 -2.83 13.70
N TRP A 331 -6.88 -1.56 13.57
CA TRP A 331 -6.29 -0.65 12.62
C TRP A 331 -4.81 -0.51 12.94
N ARG A 332 -3.96 -0.54 11.92
CA ARG A 332 -2.56 -0.15 12.02
C ARG A 332 -2.27 0.96 11.04
N THR A 333 -1.48 1.92 11.46
CA THR A 333 -0.95 2.92 10.53
C THR A 333 0.18 2.27 9.73
N VAL A 334 -0.02 2.21 8.42
CA VAL A 334 1.00 1.85 7.45
C VAL A 334 1.67 3.13 6.98
N VAL A 335 3.00 3.10 6.85
CA VAL A 335 3.77 4.23 6.34
C VAL A 335 4.63 3.75 5.19
N ARG A 336 4.55 4.45 4.06
CA ARG A 336 5.44 4.27 2.91
C ARG A 336 6.22 5.54 2.67
N ARG A 337 7.51 5.41 2.35
CA ARG A 337 8.33 6.54 1.89
C ARG A 337 8.27 6.63 0.38
N GLN A 338 8.05 7.82 -0.14
CA GLN A 338 8.12 8.13 -1.57
C GLN A 338 9.59 8.05 -2.01
N TRP A 339 9.89 7.23 -3.04
CA TRP A 339 11.24 7.07 -3.59
C TRP A 339 11.43 7.81 -4.92
N SER A 340 10.34 8.07 -5.64
CA SER A 340 10.33 8.87 -6.87
C SER A 340 9.06 9.74 -6.91
N ALA A 341 8.94 10.63 -7.90
CA ALA A 341 7.77 11.49 -8.07
C ALA A 341 6.43 10.72 -8.11
N SER A 342 6.44 9.45 -8.51
CA SER A 342 5.25 8.61 -8.70
C SER A 342 5.24 7.29 -7.93
N ALA A 343 6.31 6.89 -7.22
CA ALA A 343 6.37 5.59 -6.56
C ALA A 343 6.67 5.67 -5.06
N TYR A 344 5.89 4.91 -4.28
CA TYR A 344 6.14 4.65 -2.87
C TYR A 344 6.85 3.30 -2.68
N GLY A 345 7.84 3.28 -1.79
CA GLY A 345 8.55 2.07 -1.41
C GLY A 345 7.71 1.10 -0.58
N ALA A 346 8.32 -0.02 -0.19
CA ALA A 346 7.68 -1.04 0.64
C ALA A 346 7.12 -0.44 1.95
N ALA A 347 5.94 -0.91 2.34
CA ALA A 347 5.28 -0.52 3.58
C ALA A 347 6.15 -0.86 4.80
N GLN A 348 6.41 0.13 5.65
CA GLN A 348 6.77 -0.12 7.03
C GLN A 348 5.51 -0.07 7.88
N LEU A 349 5.37 -1.02 8.80
CA LEU A 349 4.42 -0.95 9.92
C LEU A 349 4.89 0.17 10.84
N GLY A 350 4.48 1.40 10.51
CA GLY A 350 5.20 2.61 10.88
C GLY A 350 4.78 3.27 12.17
N LEU A 351 3.81 2.73 12.92
CA LEU A 351 3.62 3.05 14.34
C LEU A 351 3.41 1.75 15.08
N ALA A 352 4.39 1.36 15.91
CA ALA A 352 4.27 0.20 16.78
C ALA A 352 2.94 0.23 17.54
N SER A 353 2.39 -0.95 17.86
CA SER A 353 1.24 -1.15 18.75
C SER A 353 1.30 -0.29 20.04
N ALA A 354 2.52 0.08 20.49
CA ALA A 354 2.79 0.97 21.61
C ALA A 354 2.15 2.37 21.52
N ALA A 355 1.92 2.89 20.31
CA ALA A 355 1.39 4.24 20.14
C ALA A 355 -0.14 4.32 20.26
N ARG A 356 -0.86 3.24 19.88
CA ARG A 356 -2.33 3.15 19.89
C ARG A 356 -3.07 4.34 19.24
N LEU A 357 -2.44 4.99 18.26
CA LEU A 357 -3.01 6.14 17.52
C LEU A 357 -3.74 5.71 16.24
N SER A 358 -3.70 4.42 15.91
CA SER A 358 -3.85 3.94 14.54
C SER A 358 -5.24 4.14 13.93
N HIS A 359 -6.30 4.24 14.73
CA HIS A 359 -7.67 4.37 14.24
C HIS A 359 -8.11 5.81 13.99
N ASN A 360 -7.35 6.82 14.44
CA ASN A 360 -7.72 8.23 14.26
C ASN A 360 -6.57 9.23 14.03
N ALA A 361 -5.33 8.78 13.90
CA ALA A 361 -4.17 9.65 13.73
C ALA A 361 -4.26 10.65 12.56
N HIS A 362 -3.78 11.86 12.82
CA HIS A 362 -3.40 12.90 11.88
C HIS A 362 -1.88 12.97 11.76
N PHE A 363 -1.38 13.29 10.56
CA PHE A 363 0.04 13.45 10.29
C PHE A 363 0.30 14.81 9.64
N LEU A 364 1.28 15.57 10.13
CA LEU A 364 1.74 16.81 9.52
C LEU A 364 3.26 16.96 9.60
N CYS A 365 3.83 17.79 8.74
CA CYS A 365 5.19 18.29 8.92
C CYS A 365 5.13 19.54 9.78
N ALA A 366 5.94 19.60 10.84
CA ALA A 366 6.04 20.77 11.71
C ALA A 366 6.69 21.95 10.95
N ALA A 367 6.57 23.15 11.52
CA ALA A 367 7.04 24.40 10.95
C ALA A 367 8.56 24.44 10.73
N ASP A 368 9.32 23.64 11.47
CA ASP A 368 10.75 23.43 11.24
C ASP A 368 11.07 22.71 9.91
N GLY A 369 10.05 22.25 9.20
CA GLY A 369 10.13 21.59 7.91
C GLY A 369 10.81 20.22 7.94
N THR A 370 11.22 19.72 9.09
CA THR A 370 12.08 18.53 9.26
C THR A 370 11.56 17.55 10.30
N THR A 371 10.58 17.96 11.11
CA THR A 371 9.93 17.11 12.10
C THR A 371 8.56 16.66 11.61
N LEU A 372 8.34 15.35 11.58
CA LEU A 372 7.02 14.75 11.40
C LEU A 372 6.30 14.65 12.72
N LEU A 373 5.04 15.08 12.75
CA LEU A 373 4.14 14.93 13.89
C LEU A 373 3.06 13.89 13.58
N ALA A 374 2.80 13.01 14.54
CA ALA A 374 1.65 12.12 14.56
C ALA A 374 0.79 12.44 15.79
N ILE A 375 -0.48 12.76 15.56
CA ILE A 375 -1.41 13.20 16.61
C ILE A 375 -2.64 12.32 16.55
N GLY A 376 -2.97 11.63 17.63
CA GLY A 376 -4.14 10.74 17.66
C GLY A 376 -4.31 10.11 19.03
N GLY A 377 -5.09 9.03 19.10
CA GLY A 377 -5.37 8.32 20.35
C GLY A 377 -6.81 8.53 20.80
N ARG A 378 -7.19 7.82 21.85
CA ARG A 378 -8.56 7.79 22.37
C ARG A 378 -8.54 7.68 23.88
N PHE A 379 -9.67 7.92 24.51
CA PHE A 379 -9.85 7.66 25.93
C PHE A 379 -10.53 6.30 26.13
N ARG A 380 -9.76 5.33 26.61
CA ARG A 380 -10.22 4.01 27.06
C ARG A 380 -9.43 3.59 28.30
N PRO A 381 -9.91 3.97 29.51
CA PRO A 381 -9.22 3.69 30.75
C PRO A 381 -8.91 2.20 30.95
N SER A 382 -9.85 1.32 30.61
CA SER A 382 -9.69 -0.14 30.71
C SER A 382 -8.53 -0.67 29.87
N ALA A 383 -8.22 -0.01 28.75
CA ALA A 383 -7.10 -0.35 27.89
C ALA A 383 -5.81 0.40 28.27
N GLY A 384 -5.84 1.34 29.23
CA GLY A 384 -4.71 2.22 29.55
C GLY A 384 -4.52 3.38 28.56
N GLU A 385 -5.52 3.66 27.72
CA GLU A 385 -5.51 4.80 26.81
C GLU A 385 -6.17 5.99 27.49
N ARG A 386 -5.42 7.08 27.65
CA ARG A 386 -5.83 8.22 28.49
C ARG A 386 -6.17 9.47 27.69
N GLY A 387 -6.25 9.40 26.36
CA GLY A 387 -6.56 10.53 25.48
C GLY A 387 -5.64 10.63 24.26
N LEU A 388 -5.49 11.87 23.76
CA LEU A 388 -4.63 12.17 22.61
C LEU A 388 -3.15 12.17 22.98
N ARG A 389 -2.32 11.71 22.06
CA ARG A 389 -0.86 11.76 22.13
C ARG A 389 -0.32 12.53 20.94
N VAL A 390 0.77 13.24 21.17
CA VAL A 390 1.59 13.83 20.11
C VAL A 390 2.93 13.13 20.09
N LEU A 391 3.23 12.48 18.97
CA LEU A 391 4.51 11.87 18.71
C LEU A 391 5.23 12.70 17.65
N ALA A 392 6.55 12.73 17.76
CA ALA A 392 7.43 13.35 16.79
C ALA A 392 8.45 12.35 16.29
N SER A 393 8.79 12.44 15.02
CA SER A 393 9.94 11.77 14.42
C SER A 393 10.71 12.79 13.63
N ALA A 394 12.04 12.75 13.67
CA ALA A 394 12.81 13.39 12.61
C ALA A 394 12.36 12.78 11.27
N SER A 395 12.36 13.57 10.19
CA SER A 395 12.04 13.10 8.83
C SER A 395 13.10 12.15 8.26
N GLY A 396 13.95 11.54 9.07
CA GLY A 396 14.86 10.48 8.62
C GLY A 396 14.12 9.20 8.22
N TRP A 397 14.86 8.24 7.70
CA TRP A 397 14.36 6.88 7.48
C TRP A 397 15.32 5.87 8.11
N PRO A 398 14.85 4.92 8.93
CA PRO A 398 13.45 4.67 9.34
C PRO A 398 12.88 5.77 10.25
N LEU A 399 11.56 5.88 10.33
CA LEU A 399 10.89 6.79 11.27
C LEU A 399 11.01 6.25 12.70
N VAL A 400 11.42 7.11 13.63
CA VAL A 400 11.55 6.79 15.06
C VAL A 400 10.66 7.74 15.86
N TRP A 401 9.48 7.27 16.22
CA TRP A 401 8.49 8.06 16.95
C TRP A 401 8.83 8.18 18.43
N ARG A 402 8.98 9.42 18.89
CA ARG A 402 9.17 9.78 20.29
C ARG A 402 8.00 10.61 20.78
N ARG A 403 7.63 10.48 22.05
CA ARG A 403 6.59 11.32 22.64
C ARG A 403 7.07 12.77 22.69
N ARG A 404 6.26 13.71 22.18
CA ARG A 404 6.56 15.15 22.17
C ARG A 404 5.68 15.89 23.17
N GLY A 405 6.13 15.94 24.43
CA GLY A 405 5.46 16.62 25.53
C GLY A 405 4.25 15.87 26.09
N ALA A 406 3.45 16.57 26.89
CA ALA A 406 2.20 16.05 27.42
C ALA A 406 1.17 15.85 26.29
N GLY A 407 0.40 14.78 26.37
CA GLY A 407 -0.76 14.58 25.51
C GLY A 407 -1.97 15.34 26.06
N VAL A 408 -3.11 15.24 25.38
CA VAL A 408 -4.39 15.76 25.88
C VAL A 408 -5.12 14.61 26.57
N ARG A 409 -5.50 14.77 27.83
CA ARG A 409 -6.22 13.73 28.55
C ARG A 409 -7.70 13.71 28.16
N GLY A 410 -8.40 12.59 28.37
CA GLY A 410 -9.85 12.52 28.15
C GLY A 410 -10.63 13.49 29.05
N ASP A 411 -10.17 13.68 30.28
CA ASP A 411 -10.70 14.62 31.27
C ASP A 411 -10.15 16.05 31.12
N HIS A 412 -9.62 16.41 29.94
CA HIS A 412 -9.04 17.73 29.71
C HIS A 412 -10.11 18.83 29.82
N ARG A 413 -9.73 19.98 30.38
CA ARG A 413 -10.65 21.09 30.64
C ARG A 413 -11.35 21.54 29.34
N GLY A 414 -12.65 21.79 29.42
CA GLY A 414 -13.46 22.25 28.28
C GLY A 414 -13.91 21.13 27.33
N CYS A 415 -13.58 19.87 27.63
CA CYS A 415 -14.06 18.73 26.87
C CYS A 415 -15.58 18.76 26.70
N ALA A 416 -16.05 18.69 25.46
CA ALA A 416 -17.46 18.63 25.10
C ALA A 416 -17.87 17.20 24.72
N GLU A 417 -18.12 16.38 25.74
CA GLU A 417 -18.65 15.01 25.62
C GLU A 417 -19.87 14.86 26.53
N ARG A 418 -21.05 14.87 25.93
CA ARG A 418 -22.33 14.80 26.65
C ARG A 418 -22.94 13.40 26.65
N ARG A 419 -22.39 12.44 25.89
CA ARG A 419 -22.89 11.05 25.93
C ARG A 419 -22.73 10.50 27.32
N ARG A 420 -23.75 9.82 27.83
CA ARG A 420 -23.69 9.19 29.16
C ARG A 420 -22.79 7.96 29.15
N THR A 421 -22.87 7.19 28.08
CA THR A 421 -22.11 5.96 27.88
C THR A 421 -21.53 5.90 26.47
N VAL A 422 -20.45 5.15 26.33
CA VAL A 422 -19.83 4.78 25.05
C VAL A 422 -19.71 3.27 24.97
N ARG A 423 -20.06 2.71 23.82
CA ARG A 423 -19.97 1.26 23.60
C ARG A 423 -18.52 0.89 23.25
N ILE A 424 -17.81 0.31 24.21
CA ILE A 424 -16.44 -0.18 24.05
C ILE A 424 -16.47 -1.70 24.14
N GLU A 425 -16.06 -2.38 23.06
CA GLU A 425 -15.97 -3.86 23.03
C GLU A 425 -17.31 -4.54 23.42
N GLY A 426 -18.40 -3.99 22.88
CA GLY A 426 -19.76 -4.48 23.13
C GLY A 426 -20.36 -4.08 24.48
N ARG A 427 -19.64 -3.37 25.34
CA ARG A 427 -20.10 -2.93 26.67
C ARG A 427 -20.31 -1.44 26.72
N ASP A 428 -21.37 -0.99 27.38
CA ASP A 428 -21.60 0.42 27.64
C ASP A 428 -20.76 0.88 28.83
N VAL A 429 -19.77 1.74 28.56
CA VAL A 429 -18.86 2.30 29.56
C VAL A 429 -19.27 3.75 29.80
N PRO A 430 -19.53 4.16 31.06
CA PRO A 430 -19.82 5.56 31.35
C PRO A 430 -18.67 6.47 30.92
N THR A 431 -18.97 7.56 30.23
CA THR A 431 -17.93 8.53 29.80
C THR A 431 -17.41 9.35 30.96
N HIS A 432 -18.22 9.56 32.01
CA HIS A 432 -17.96 10.48 33.11
C HIS A 432 -17.54 11.89 32.64
N GLY A 433 -18.06 12.33 31.49
CA GLY A 433 -17.69 13.62 30.88
C GLY A 433 -16.29 13.65 30.24
N ALA A 434 -15.61 12.51 30.12
CA ALA A 434 -14.32 12.43 29.45
C ALA A 434 -14.48 12.26 27.93
N CYS A 435 -13.70 13.01 27.17
CA CYS A 435 -13.68 12.98 25.72
C CYS A 435 -13.15 11.65 25.21
N GLU A 436 -13.97 10.91 24.48
CA GLU A 436 -13.55 9.64 23.86
C GLU A 436 -12.47 9.85 22.79
N PHE A 437 -12.52 11.01 22.11
CA PHE A 437 -11.76 11.32 20.89
C PHE A 437 -12.02 10.31 19.78
N ASP A 438 -13.26 9.86 19.65
CA ASP A 438 -13.69 8.95 18.61
C ASP A 438 -13.84 9.67 17.26
N GLY A 439 -13.48 9.00 16.17
CA GLY A 439 -13.40 9.63 14.84
C GLY A 439 -12.04 10.29 14.57
N ARG A 440 -11.85 10.77 13.34
CA ARG A 440 -10.55 11.24 12.85
C ARG A 440 -10.13 12.56 13.52
N VAL A 441 -8.84 12.67 13.85
CA VAL A 441 -8.24 13.92 14.33
C VAL A 441 -7.82 14.80 13.15
N GLY A 442 -8.08 16.10 13.26
CA GLY A 442 -7.51 17.15 12.41
C GLY A 442 -6.43 17.92 13.18
N ALA A 443 -5.34 18.32 12.54
CA ALA A 443 -4.36 19.18 13.19
C ALA A 443 -3.67 20.09 12.18
N VAL A 444 -3.30 21.29 12.62
CA VAL A 444 -2.62 22.29 11.79
C VAL A 444 -1.79 23.22 12.68
N GLU A 445 -0.63 23.66 12.20
CA GLU A 445 0.08 24.77 12.84
C GLU A 445 -0.38 26.10 12.26
N HIS A 446 -0.82 26.99 13.14
CA HIS A 446 -1.42 28.27 12.78
C HIS A 446 -1.19 29.30 13.88
N GLY A 447 -0.83 30.53 13.50
CA GLY A 447 -0.55 31.60 14.48
C GLY A 447 0.52 31.24 15.52
N GLY A 448 1.51 30.41 15.15
CA GLY A 448 2.55 29.96 16.08
C GLY A 448 2.13 28.87 17.07
N ALA A 449 0.89 28.37 16.98
CA ALA A 449 0.37 27.29 17.81
C ALA A 449 0.01 26.05 16.99
N LEU A 450 0.07 24.88 17.62
CA LEU A 450 -0.49 23.64 17.06
C LEU A 450 -1.95 23.53 17.50
N LEU A 451 -2.87 23.65 16.54
CA LEU A 451 -4.30 23.44 16.74
C LEU A 451 -4.66 21.97 16.50
N VAL A 452 -5.46 21.38 17.38
CA VAL A 452 -5.93 19.99 17.28
C VAL A 452 -7.44 19.96 17.38
N TYR A 453 -8.06 19.45 16.32
CA TYR A 453 -9.50 19.31 16.14
C TYR A 453 -9.92 17.87 16.38
N THR A 454 -10.89 17.69 17.26
CA THR A 454 -11.48 16.38 17.55
C THR A 454 -12.98 16.45 17.52
N ARG A 455 -13.64 15.30 17.35
CA ARG A 455 -15.08 15.22 17.48
C ARG A 455 -15.53 15.63 18.90
N ALA A 456 -16.64 16.33 18.96
CA ALA A 456 -17.46 16.58 20.13
C ALA A 456 -18.80 15.85 19.94
N ASN A 457 -19.31 15.24 20.99
CA ASN A 457 -20.61 14.57 20.96
C ASN A 457 -21.53 15.30 21.92
N LEU A 458 -22.44 16.13 21.39
CA LEU A 458 -23.16 17.13 22.16
C LEU A 458 -24.56 16.67 22.59
N HIS A 459 -24.85 15.38 22.46
CA HIS A 459 -26.13 14.80 22.83
C HIS A 459 -25.96 13.51 23.63
N ALA A 460 -26.78 13.32 24.67
CA ALA A 460 -26.66 12.26 25.66
C ALA A 460 -26.76 10.83 25.09
N ASP A 461 -27.63 10.65 24.10
CA ASP A 461 -27.93 9.35 23.48
C ASP A 461 -27.23 9.18 22.12
N GLY A 462 -26.27 10.06 21.81
CA GLY A 462 -25.65 10.17 20.49
C GLY A 462 -26.40 11.10 19.53
N GLY A 463 -25.85 11.27 18.32
CA GLY A 463 -26.22 12.38 17.42
C GLY A 463 -25.57 13.70 17.85
N ALA A 464 -25.99 14.81 17.23
CA ALA A 464 -25.43 16.15 17.46
C ALA A 464 -23.88 16.15 17.49
N ARG A 465 -23.29 15.44 16.52
CA ARG A 465 -21.84 15.37 16.37
C ARG A 465 -21.34 16.72 15.93
N HIS A 466 -20.30 17.22 16.57
CA HIS A 466 -19.68 18.48 16.26
C HIS A 466 -18.16 18.40 16.38
N VAL A 467 -17.48 19.54 16.33
CA VAL A 467 -16.02 19.61 16.43
C VAL A 467 -15.64 20.54 17.57
N GLN A 468 -14.60 20.16 18.30
CA GLN A 468 -13.96 20.98 19.32
C GLN A 468 -12.47 21.09 18.99
N VAL A 469 -11.86 22.19 19.40
CA VAL A 469 -10.45 22.50 19.16
C VAL A 469 -9.74 22.78 20.47
N THR A 470 -8.51 22.31 20.59
CA THR A 470 -7.55 22.74 21.60
C THR A 470 -6.28 23.20 20.90
N ARG A 471 -5.53 24.09 21.55
CA ARG A 471 -4.27 24.62 21.05
C ARG A 471 -3.14 24.33 22.01
N ARG A 472 -1.97 24.02 21.46
CA ARG A 472 -0.75 23.88 22.25
C ARG A 472 -0.08 25.23 22.44
N GLU A 473 0.03 25.64 23.69
CA GLU A 473 0.69 26.86 24.16
C GLU A 473 2.01 26.50 24.89
N ALA A 474 2.81 27.50 25.26
CA ALA A 474 4.09 27.28 25.96
C ALA A 474 3.92 26.48 27.27
N GLY A 475 2.82 26.70 27.99
CA GLY A 475 2.50 26.02 29.25
C GLY A 475 1.79 24.67 29.12
N GLY A 476 1.49 24.20 27.89
CA GLY A 476 0.76 22.93 27.68
C GLY A 476 -0.42 23.08 26.73
N TRP A 477 -1.49 22.32 26.97
CA TRP A 477 -2.70 22.37 26.14
C TRP A 477 -3.72 23.32 26.76
N ALA A 478 -4.20 24.29 25.98
CA ALA A 478 -5.33 25.14 26.35
C ALA A 478 -6.60 24.31 26.55
N ARG A 479 -7.61 24.87 27.25
CA ARG A 479 -8.92 24.22 27.34
C ARG A 479 -9.49 23.94 25.93
N PHE A 480 -10.29 22.89 25.79
CA PHE A 480 -11.08 22.71 24.59
C PHE A 480 -12.12 23.83 24.46
N GLU A 481 -12.34 24.23 23.21
CA GLU A 481 -13.38 25.15 22.79
C GLU A 481 -14.18 24.50 21.67
N GLU A 482 -15.50 24.60 21.75
CA GLU A 482 -16.38 24.16 20.68
C GLU A 482 -16.17 25.06 19.45
N VAL A 483 -16.01 24.44 18.28
CA VAL A 483 -15.93 25.17 17.01
C VAL A 483 -17.25 25.88 16.75
N ARG A 484 -17.21 27.14 16.31
CA ARG A 484 -18.41 27.93 16.01
C ARG A 484 -18.48 28.21 14.52
N LEU A 485 -19.50 27.67 13.84
CA LEU A 485 -19.78 27.99 12.44
C LEU A 485 -20.90 29.03 12.35
N GLU A 486 -20.69 30.06 11.54
CA GLU A 486 -21.71 31.08 11.27
C GLU A 486 -22.97 30.43 10.67
N ASN A 487 -24.16 30.85 11.13
CA ASN A 487 -25.45 30.32 10.69
C ASN A 487 -25.62 28.79 10.83
N TYR A 488 -24.89 28.17 11.74
CA TYR A 488 -25.03 26.74 12.05
C TYR A 488 -25.53 26.55 13.47
N THR A 489 -26.55 25.72 13.63
CA THR A 489 -27.06 25.31 14.94
C THR A 489 -26.78 23.83 15.16
N VAL A 490 -26.14 23.50 16.28
CA VAL A 490 -25.97 22.11 16.72
C VAL A 490 -27.35 21.54 17.04
N SER A 491 -27.73 20.47 16.36
CA SER A 491 -28.98 19.73 16.61
C SER A 491 -28.75 18.24 16.41
N ARG A 492 -29.72 17.38 16.74
CA ARG A 492 -29.58 15.93 16.51
C ARG A 492 -29.47 15.58 15.03
N GLU A 493 -30.09 16.39 14.18
CA GLU A 493 -30.15 16.26 12.72
C GLU A 493 -28.87 16.79 12.07
N ASN A 494 -28.26 17.82 12.67
CA ASN A 494 -27.04 18.43 12.18
C ASN A 494 -25.80 17.75 12.79
N ASN A 495 -25.06 17.01 11.96
CA ASN A 495 -23.92 16.21 12.40
C ASN A 495 -22.68 16.56 11.58
N ILE A 496 -21.63 17.05 12.23
CA ILE A 496 -20.28 17.20 11.66
C ILE A 496 -19.38 16.14 12.29
N TYR A 497 -18.71 15.33 11.46
CA TYR A 497 -17.97 14.16 11.95
C TYR A 497 -16.55 14.48 12.42
N PHE A 498 -15.80 15.21 11.62
CA PHE A 498 -14.41 15.63 11.90
C PHE A 498 -13.99 16.69 10.89
N PHE A 499 -12.93 17.43 11.21
CA PHE A 499 -12.31 18.40 10.29
C PHE A 499 -11.05 17.83 9.65
N VAL A 500 -10.97 17.93 8.33
CA VAL A 500 -9.71 17.91 7.57
C VAL A 500 -9.29 19.37 7.38
N VAL A 501 -8.48 19.85 8.30
CA VAL A 501 -8.00 21.24 8.32
C VAL A 501 -6.66 21.35 7.60
N GLN A 502 -6.49 22.43 6.84
CA GLN A 502 -5.21 22.81 6.24
C GLN A 502 -5.04 24.33 6.25
N ARG A 503 -3.78 24.78 6.33
CA ARG A 503 -3.46 26.20 6.18
C ARG A 503 -3.66 26.66 4.75
N PHE A 504 -4.33 27.79 4.58
CA PHE A 504 -4.58 28.46 3.31
C PHE A 504 -4.11 29.92 3.42
N GLY A 505 -2.81 30.15 3.17
CA GLY A 505 -2.16 31.43 3.44
C GLY A 505 -2.18 31.79 4.93
N ARG A 506 -2.82 32.91 5.30
CA ARG A 506 -3.06 33.32 6.70
C ARG A 506 -4.41 32.84 7.26
N ALA A 507 -5.18 32.11 6.46
CA ALA A 507 -6.43 31.51 6.88
C ALA A 507 -6.28 30.00 7.05
N LEU A 508 -7.34 29.40 7.58
CA LEU A 508 -7.55 27.97 7.66
C LEU A 508 -8.72 27.58 6.77
N LEU A 509 -8.60 26.43 6.14
CA LEU A 509 -9.65 25.80 5.36
C LEU A 509 -9.93 24.42 5.96
N ALA A 510 -11.21 24.11 6.20
CA ALA A 510 -11.64 22.80 6.65
C ALA A 510 -12.56 22.18 5.60
N ALA A 511 -12.31 20.92 5.25
CA ALA A 511 -13.31 20.05 4.63
C ALA A 511 -13.81 19.06 5.69
N PHE A 512 -15.10 18.78 5.71
CA PHE A 512 -15.67 17.89 6.71
C PHE A 512 -16.87 17.10 6.18
N PRO A 513 -17.01 15.81 6.55
CA PRO A 513 -18.22 15.07 6.30
C PRO A 513 -19.31 15.54 7.25
N ALA A 514 -20.48 15.89 6.71
CA ALA A 514 -21.62 16.30 7.52
C ALA A 514 -22.98 15.88 6.96
N VAL A 515 -23.97 15.94 7.83
CA VAL A 515 -25.39 16.01 7.50
C VAL A 515 -25.91 17.33 8.07
N ILE A 516 -26.40 18.24 7.24
CA ILE A 516 -26.88 19.57 7.65
C ILE A 516 -28.24 19.80 7.02
N GLY A 517 -29.27 20.07 7.82
CA GLY A 517 -30.64 20.23 7.31
C GLY A 517 -31.17 18.99 6.58
N GLY A 518 -30.69 17.80 6.94
CA GLY A 518 -31.00 16.53 6.25
C GLY A 518 -30.15 16.24 5.02
N GLU A 519 -29.36 17.20 4.52
CA GLU A 519 -28.48 17.02 3.38
C GLU A 519 -27.13 16.43 3.80
N GLY A 520 -26.81 15.24 3.30
CA GLY A 520 -25.51 14.58 3.50
C GLY A 520 -24.49 15.04 2.46
N GLY A 521 -23.24 15.22 2.87
CA GLY A 521 -22.22 15.67 1.95
C GLY A 521 -20.85 15.91 2.58
N ILE A 522 -19.92 16.31 1.71
CA ILE A 522 -18.70 16.98 2.12
C ILE A 522 -18.96 18.48 2.05
N PHE A 523 -18.76 19.14 3.19
CA PHE A 523 -18.88 20.57 3.34
C PHE A 523 -17.50 21.17 3.56
N TRP A 524 -17.42 22.49 3.40
CA TRP A 524 -16.24 23.26 3.74
C TRP A 524 -16.59 24.54 4.48
N ALA A 525 -15.59 25.06 5.21
CA ALA A 525 -15.64 26.38 5.83
C ALA A 525 -14.22 26.95 5.95
N ALA A 526 -14.10 28.28 6.10
CA ALA A 526 -12.84 28.98 6.33
C ALA A 526 -12.82 29.67 7.69
N SER A 527 -11.63 29.85 8.26
CA SER A 527 -11.42 30.51 9.56
C SER A 527 -10.13 31.32 9.59
N ARG A 528 -10.06 32.31 10.48
CA ARG A 528 -8.85 33.11 10.77
C ARG A 528 -8.14 32.69 12.06
N ASP A 529 -8.89 32.19 13.05
CA ASP A 529 -8.40 31.89 14.40
C ASP A 529 -8.45 30.39 14.73
N GLY A 530 -9.11 29.60 13.89
CA GLY A 530 -9.33 28.18 14.08
C GLY A 530 -10.49 27.81 15.00
N VAL A 531 -11.19 28.78 15.59
CA VAL A 531 -12.35 28.58 16.48
C VAL A 531 -13.64 29.03 15.81
N HIS A 532 -13.62 30.21 15.17
CA HIS A 532 -14.76 30.79 14.47
C HIS A 532 -14.61 30.55 12.96
N TRP A 533 -15.63 29.95 12.36
CA TRP A 533 -15.64 29.54 10.97
C TRP A 533 -16.81 30.17 10.22
N SER A 534 -16.62 30.37 8.92
CA SER A 534 -17.67 30.82 8.00
C SER A 534 -18.84 29.84 7.94
N PRO A 535 -19.97 30.21 7.29
CA PRO A 535 -21.07 29.28 7.10
C PRO A 535 -20.61 28.01 6.35
N PRO A 536 -21.09 26.82 6.76
CA PRO A 536 -20.83 25.60 6.04
C PRO A 536 -21.34 25.70 4.60
N SER A 537 -20.48 25.40 3.64
CA SER A 537 -20.85 25.39 2.22
C SER A 537 -20.68 23.97 1.67
N LEU A 538 -21.70 23.47 0.96
CA LEU A 538 -21.65 22.14 0.37
C LEU A 538 -20.64 22.11 -0.79
N LEU A 539 -19.62 21.26 -0.71
CA LEU A 539 -18.72 20.97 -1.83
C LEU A 539 -19.27 19.85 -2.71
N MET A 540 -19.76 18.79 -2.07
CA MET A 540 -20.13 17.56 -2.73
C MET A 540 -21.28 16.87 -2.01
N PRO A 541 -22.42 16.63 -2.68
CA PRO A 541 -23.50 15.85 -2.10
C PRO A 541 -23.07 14.40 -1.91
N SER A 542 -23.59 13.78 -0.86
CA SER A 542 -23.34 12.37 -0.53
C SER A 542 -24.57 11.77 0.13
N ARG A 543 -24.70 10.45 0.03
CA ARG A 543 -25.82 9.74 0.67
C ARG A 543 -25.76 9.93 2.19
N ALA A 544 -26.83 10.48 2.76
CA ALA A 544 -27.05 10.47 4.20
C ALA A 544 -27.57 9.09 4.65
N VAL A 545 -26.91 8.46 5.61
CA VAL A 545 -27.33 7.18 6.22
C VAL A 545 -27.24 7.31 7.74
N ALA A 546 -28.38 7.28 8.43
CA ALA A 546 -28.45 7.36 9.90
C ALA A 546 -27.67 8.54 10.50
N GLY A 547 -27.84 9.74 9.93
CA GLY A 547 -27.11 10.95 10.36
C GLY A 547 -25.60 10.90 10.06
N ARG A 548 -25.18 10.05 9.12
CA ARG A 548 -23.81 9.94 8.59
C ARG A 548 -23.80 10.25 7.11
N THR A 549 -22.65 10.63 6.57
CA THR A 549 -22.40 10.63 5.12
C THR A 549 -21.51 9.43 4.75
N ALA A 550 -21.72 8.88 3.56
CA ALA A 550 -20.90 7.81 3.00
C ALA A 550 -19.51 8.31 2.57
N ASP A 551 -19.37 9.57 2.20
CA ASP A 551 -18.12 10.13 1.69
C ASP A 551 -17.36 10.89 2.78
N HIS A 552 -16.05 10.68 2.86
CA HIS A 552 -15.20 11.21 3.93
C HIS A 552 -14.02 11.97 3.30
N PRO A 553 -13.78 13.25 3.65
CA PRO A 553 -12.64 13.96 3.10
C PRO A 553 -11.36 13.39 3.72
N VAL A 554 -10.34 13.26 2.88
CA VAL A 554 -9.05 12.70 3.24
C VAL A 554 -8.02 13.80 3.42
N ARG A 555 -7.81 14.65 2.42
CA ARG A 555 -6.88 15.79 2.49
C ARG A 555 -7.20 16.83 1.42
N TRP A 556 -6.74 18.05 1.63
CA TRP A 556 -6.57 19.01 0.56
C TRP A 556 -5.20 18.82 -0.10
N LYS A 557 -5.12 19.10 -1.39
CA LYS A 557 -3.87 19.18 -2.13
C LYS A 557 -3.90 20.45 -2.98
N PHE A 558 -2.84 21.24 -2.83
CA PHE A 558 -2.57 22.45 -3.59
C PHE A 558 -1.32 22.16 -4.43
N ASP A 559 -1.30 22.63 -5.67
CA ASP A 559 -0.17 22.50 -6.59
C ASP A 559 1.06 23.29 -6.13
N GLU A 560 0.85 24.44 -5.48
CA GLU A 560 1.92 25.28 -4.93
C GLU A 560 1.76 25.50 -3.41
N PRO A 561 2.87 25.60 -2.65
CA PRO A 561 2.82 26.00 -1.26
C PRO A 561 2.28 27.42 -1.15
N LEU A 562 1.14 27.58 -0.48
CA LEU A 562 0.46 28.86 -0.30
C LEU A 562 1.27 29.77 0.63
N LEU A 563 2.18 30.53 0.05
CA LEU A 563 2.89 31.60 0.72
C LEU A 563 2.01 32.85 0.64
N ASN A 564 1.49 33.28 1.79
CA ASN A 564 0.93 34.62 2.02
C ASN A 564 -0.30 35.04 1.20
N VAL A 565 -1.45 34.36 1.33
CA VAL A 565 -2.73 35.01 1.01
C VAL A 565 -2.97 36.12 2.05
N THR A 566 -2.68 37.36 1.68
CA THR A 566 -3.00 38.57 2.48
C THR A 566 -4.39 39.09 2.11
N ASP A 567 -5.01 39.88 2.99
CA ASP A 567 -6.29 40.54 2.72
C ASP A 567 -6.19 41.56 1.57
N ASP A 568 -4.97 41.99 1.23
CA ASP A 568 -4.73 42.92 0.14
C ASP A 568 -4.82 42.22 -1.22
N THR A 569 -5.58 42.80 -2.13
CA THR A 569 -5.92 42.25 -3.45
C THR A 569 -4.75 42.19 -4.43
N SER A 570 -3.57 42.65 -4.03
CA SER A 570 -2.42 42.98 -4.88
C SER A 570 -1.29 41.92 -4.92
N GLY A 571 -1.44 40.74 -4.31
CA GLY A 571 -0.54 39.59 -4.51
C GLY A 571 -1.00 38.36 -3.72
N PRO A 572 -0.23 37.25 -3.64
CA PRO A 572 0.63 36.54 -4.61
C PRO A 572 -0.16 35.52 -5.47
N ALA A 573 0.53 34.64 -6.21
CA ALA A 573 -0.07 33.62 -7.08
C ALA A 573 -0.98 32.65 -6.29
N PHE A 574 -2.24 32.54 -6.73
CA PHE A 574 -3.18 31.53 -6.24
C PHE A 574 -2.80 30.14 -6.73
N PRO A 575 -3.13 29.08 -5.97
CA PRO A 575 -2.94 27.74 -6.48
C PRO A 575 -3.76 27.63 -7.75
N ARG A 576 -3.16 27.18 -8.85
CA ARG A 576 -3.90 27.03 -10.11
C ARG A 576 -4.84 25.84 -10.02
N ARG A 577 -4.50 24.89 -9.16
CA ARG A 577 -5.22 23.64 -8.94
C ARG A 577 -5.44 23.38 -7.46
N VAL A 578 -6.71 23.14 -7.11
CA VAL A 578 -7.09 22.65 -5.77
C VAL A 578 -7.76 21.30 -5.92
N GLU A 579 -7.18 20.30 -5.28
CA GLU A 579 -7.71 18.95 -5.23
C GLU A 579 -8.21 18.63 -3.82
N LEU A 580 -9.42 18.09 -3.73
CA LEU A 580 -9.92 17.45 -2.52
C LEU A 580 -9.90 15.94 -2.73
N HIS A 581 -9.13 15.24 -1.92
CA HIS A 581 -9.13 13.79 -1.87
C HIS A 581 -10.28 13.33 -0.98
N VAL A 582 -11.12 12.43 -1.48
CA VAL A 582 -12.29 11.90 -0.77
C VAL A 582 -12.25 10.38 -0.81
N GLU A 583 -12.60 9.76 0.30
CA GLU A 583 -12.75 8.33 0.43
C GLU A 583 -14.24 7.98 0.54
N HIS A 584 -14.71 7.12 -0.36
CA HIS A 584 -16.05 6.58 -0.30
C HIS A 584 -16.07 5.41 0.69
N GLN A 585 -16.80 5.57 1.79
CA GLN A 585 -17.16 4.43 2.63
C GLN A 585 -18.45 3.84 2.09
N VAL A 586 -18.34 2.66 1.50
CA VAL A 586 -19.48 1.77 1.37
C VAL A 586 -19.93 1.48 2.80
N ALA A 587 -20.94 2.22 3.26
CA ALA A 587 -21.61 1.88 4.49
C ALA A 587 -22.05 0.44 4.31
N THR A 588 -21.44 -0.47 5.07
CA THR A 588 -21.96 -1.83 5.22
C THR A 588 -23.28 -1.69 5.95
N ILE A 589 -24.32 -1.29 5.21
CA ILE A 589 -25.69 -1.58 5.61
C ILE A 589 -25.67 -3.09 5.74
N PRO A 590 -25.92 -3.66 6.94
CA PRO A 590 -25.98 -5.08 7.08
C PRO A 590 -26.96 -5.60 6.03
N PRO A 591 -26.52 -6.46 5.11
CA PRO A 591 -27.40 -6.95 4.07
C PRO A 591 -28.62 -7.59 4.75
N PRO A 592 -29.82 -7.53 4.15
CA PRO A 592 -30.99 -8.25 4.64
C PRO A 592 -30.60 -9.67 5.04
N LYS A 593 -31.09 -10.16 6.19
CA LYS A 593 -30.79 -11.52 6.68
C LYS A 593 -30.90 -12.52 5.52
N GLY A 594 -29.79 -13.18 5.19
CA GLY A 594 -29.72 -14.18 4.12
C GLY A 594 -29.04 -13.74 2.81
N THR A 595 -28.64 -12.47 2.67
CA THR A 595 -27.89 -12.00 1.50
C THR A 595 -26.40 -11.82 1.81
N LYS A 596 -25.52 -12.29 0.91
CA LYS A 596 -24.08 -12.07 1.04
C LYS A 596 -23.80 -10.60 0.71
N PRO A 597 -23.01 -9.88 1.52
CA PRO A 597 -22.59 -8.53 1.15
C PRO A 597 -21.70 -8.62 -0.09
N GLU A 598 -22.07 -7.92 -1.16
CA GLU A 598 -21.09 -7.48 -2.15
C GLU A 598 -20.20 -6.46 -1.43
N VAL A 599 -18.98 -6.89 -1.11
CA VAL A 599 -17.99 -6.01 -0.47
C VAL A 599 -17.30 -5.25 -1.59
N ASP A 600 -17.94 -4.19 -2.05
CA ASP A 600 -17.22 -3.16 -2.79
C ASP A 600 -16.21 -2.52 -1.84
N GLY A 601 -14.93 -2.54 -2.24
CA GLY A 601 -13.83 -1.95 -1.47
C GLY A 601 -14.00 -0.44 -1.25
N PRO A 602 -13.15 0.19 -0.41
CA PRO A 602 -12.99 1.65 -0.48
C PRO A 602 -12.65 2.03 -1.91
N PHE A 603 -13.28 3.09 -2.41
CA PHE A 603 -12.74 3.79 -3.57
C PHE A 603 -12.27 5.17 -3.14
N HIS A 604 -11.08 5.52 -3.57
CA HIS A 604 -10.51 6.84 -3.39
C HIS A 604 -10.81 7.68 -4.63
N CYS A 605 -11.47 8.82 -4.44
CA CYS A 605 -11.83 9.75 -5.51
C CYS A 605 -11.07 11.08 -5.33
N VAL A 606 -10.60 11.65 -6.43
CA VAL A 606 -9.96 12.97 -6.45
C VAL A 606 -10.92 13.96 -7.12
N TYR A 607 -11.29 15.00 -6.38
CA TYR A 607 -12.13 16.07 -6.88
C TYR A 607 -11.28 17.29 -7.17
N GLU A 608 -11.26 17.71 -8.43
CA GLU A 608 -10.68 19.00 -8.78
C GLU A 608 -11.72 20.09 -8.64
N LEU A 609 -11.41 21.05 -7.78
CA LEU A 609 -12.21 22.23 -7.54
C LEU A 609 -11.68 23.36 -8.42
N ASN A 610 -12.60 24.18 -8.94
CA ASN A 610 -12.22 25.41 -9.62
C ASN A 610 -11.52 26.34 -8.61
N ALA A 611 -10.20 26.47 -8.72
CA ALA A 611 -9.39 27.20 -7.78
C ALA A 611 -9.80 28.67 -7.67
N THR A 612 -10.07 29.33 -8.80
CA THR A 612 -10.53 30.73 -8.83
C THR A 612 -11.83 30.91 -8.06
N ARG A 613 -12.78 29.98 -8.23
CA ARG A 613 -14.05 30.00 -7.51
C ARG A 613 -13.83 29.80 -6.00
N LEU A 614 -13.11 28.76 -5.61
CA LEU A 614 -12.86 28.47 -4.19
C LEU A 614 -12.13 29.64 -3.51
N VAL A 615 -11.13 30.23 -4.16
CA VAL A 615 -10.42 31.42 -3.66
C VAL A 615 -11.38 32.60 -3.46
N SER A 616 -12.25 32.86 -4.44
CA SER A 616 -13.25 33.92 -4.34
C SER A 616 -14.20 33.70 -3.17
N GLU A 617 -14.70 32.48 -3.00
CA GLU A 617 -15.57 32.11 -1.91
C GLU A 617 -14.87 32.19 -0.55
N VAL A 618 -13.61 31.74 -0.44
CA VAL A 618 -12.80 31.88 0.78
C VAL A 618 -12.59 33.36 1.13
N ARG A 619 -12.29 34.21 0.15
CA ARG A 619 -12.15 35.66 0.36
C ARG A 619 -13.47 36.32 0.78
N ALA A 620 -14.59 35.88 0.23
CA ALA A 620 -15.91 36.36 0.63
C ALA A 620 -16.21 35.95 2.08
N ALA A 621 -15.99 34.67 2.41
CA ALA A 621 -16.15 34.11 3.75
C ALA A 621 -15.30 34.87 4.78
N LEU A 622 -14.01 35.08 4.51
CA LEU A 622 -13.08 35.79 5.39
C LEU A 622 -13.36 37.28 5.55
N ARG A 623 -14.24 37.86 4.71
CA ARG A 623 -14.74 39.23 4.83
C ARG A 623 -16.04 39.32 5.63
N SER A 624 -16.62 38.21 6.06
CA SER A 624 -17.79 38.23 6.96
C SER A 624 -17.49 39.06 8.22
N PRO A 625 -18.38 39.97 8.66
CA PRO A 625 -18.24 40.69 9.91
C PRO A 625 -18.03 39.76 11.11
N TRP A 626 -18.64 38.58 11.10
CA TRP A 626 -18.50 37.53 12.11
C TRP A 626 -17.03 37.11 12.34
N LEU A 627 -16.28 36.89 11.25
CA LEU A 627 -14.87 36.51 11.33
C LEU A 627 -13.95 37.70 11.63
N ARG A 628 -14.37 38.92 11.31
CA ARG A 628 -13.61 40.14 11.60
C ARG A 628 -13.73 40.58 13.05
N SER A 629 -14.89 40.41 13.68
CA SER A 629 -15.09 40.77 15.09
C SER A 629 -14.42 39.76 16.03
N SER A 630 -14.53 38.46 15.73
CA SER A 630 -13.89 37.39 16.52
C SER A 630 -12.37 37.49 16.56
N SER A 631 -11.73 37.81 15.42
CA SER A 631 -10.27 37.94 15.33
C SER A 631 -9.68 39.16 16.04
N ARG A 632 -10.48 40.18 16.37
CA ARG A 632 -10.02 41.33 17.18
C ARG A 632 -10.07 41.06 18.68
N ALA A 633 -10.88 40.10 19.10
CA ALA A 633 -11.08 39.76 20.51
C ALA A 633 -10.11 38.68 21.01
N ALA A 634 -9.48 37.94 20.09
CA ALA A 634 -8.46 36.93 20.35
C ALA A 634 -7.07 37.52 20.17
#